data_AF-A0AAD5FQS8-F1
#
_entry.id   AF-A0AAD5FQS8-F1
#
_cell.length_a   1.000
_cell.length_b   1.000
_cell.length_c   1.000
_cell.angle_alpha   90.00
_cell.angle_beta   90.00
_cell.angle_gamma   90.00
#
_symmetry.space_group_name_H-M   'P 1'
#
loop_
_entity.id
_entity.type
_entity.pdbx_description
1 polymer ?
#
loop_
_entity_poly.entity_id
_entity_poly.type
_entity_poly.pdbx_seq_one_letter_code
_entity_poly.pdbx_strand_id
1 'polypeptide(L)'
;MNFFRGVMGGQSGGTQPSGVETIQKLCDRVASSTLLEDRRDAVRALKSLSKKYRMEVGTQAMEHLIRILQSDRSDSEILGYALDTLYNIICNEEEEEQDDGQRRQEDDDDGVQFADRFIQDQENVTLLLSLLEEFDFHVRWPGVKLLTALLKCQCAQVQGIVLISPMGVSRLMDLLADSREVIRNDGLLLLQQLTKGNAAIQKIVAFENAFERLLDIITEEGTSDGGIVVEDCLLLLLNLLKNNSSNQNFFKEGSFIQRMKQWFQLGEESGGGWSAQKVTNLHLMLQLVRVMVSPVNSPGATASCQKSMFQCGLLQQLCTILMATGVPADILTETINTVSEVIRGSQVNQDYFASVNAPSNPPRPAIVVLLMSMVNERQPFVLRCAVLYCFQCFLYKNHKGQAEIVSTLLPSTIDAQSISAGQLLCGGLFSTDSLSNWCASVALAHALHDNSNQKEQLLRVQLATSLGKPPISLLQQCTNILSQGDKISRKGSKVQTRVGLLMLLCTWISNCPIAVTHFLHNQENVPFLTAQISENLGEDERLVQGLCALLLGICIYYNDNSLENYTKEKLKQLIEKRIGKENFVEKLGFITKHELYSRAAQKPQPSFSTPEHMLFDHEFTKLVKELEGVITKAVHKSSEEEKKEEEVKKTLEQHDSIVTQYKELIRDQDAQLTELKEQVQLLTRQKEQMDLTITQQLSQIQQHKDQYNILKLKLGKDGAGSQGDVQVNGVQVEELTALRVELEELRTQHTLLQTQLTEKDTLITSLKSEGSAPASDNTKLLKEVEALRVQVQSQQAEISQLQTERHTLQRRIQTTSGSGSEAEIVKLGELEQRLSTQTAETHRLQEEVRSHSESRAQLEKELAEANSTVAILQTEKTKLQQEVSESKKEQDDLLVLLADQDQKIFSLKQRLKNLGETIEDEDDLDARDQSDEEEEEDDDDEDDDGETG
;
A
#
# COMPACT_ATOMS: atom_id res chain seq x y z
N MET A 1 9.77 58.26 -37.34
CA MET A 1 9.64 59.74 -37.44
C MET A 1 10.18 60.20 -38.78
N ASN A 2 9.34 60.79 -39.66
CA ASN A 2 9.69 61.74 -40.74
C ASN A 2 8.59 61.79 -41.83
N PHE A 3 7.37 62.22 -41.51
CA PHE A 3 6.35 62.44 -42.57
C PHE A 3 5.43 63.66 -42.40
N PHE A 4 5.67 64.54 -41.42
CA PHE A 4 4.81 65.72 -41.17
C PHE A 4 5.56 67.06 -41.16
N ARG A 5 6.52 67.25 -42.07
CA ARG A 5 7.20 68.55 -42.24
C ARG A 5 7.01 69.09 -43.65
N GLY A 6 5.84 69.66 -43.90
CA GLY A 6 5.58 70.39 -45.14
C GLY A 6 4.23 71.08 -45.12
N VAL A 7 4.26 72.42 -45.14
CA VAL A 7 3.14 73.34 -45.44
C VAL A 7 2.30 73.84 -44.25
N MET A 8 2.92 74.67 -43.39
CA MET A 8 2.50 76.06 -43.12
C MET A 8 3.51 76.75 -42.19
N GLY A 9 3.61 78.08 -42.31
CA GLY A 9 4.73 78.93 -41.90
C GLY A 9 5.08 78.94 -40.41
N GLY A 10 6.34 79.23 -40.13
CA GLY A 10 6.94 79.09 -38.81
C GLY A 10 6.59 80.15 -37.78
N GLN A 11 6.80 79.78 -36.52
CA GLN A 11 7.22 80.66 -35.43
C GLN A 11 8.24 79.95 -34.53
N SER A 12 9.07 80.78 -33.92
CA SER A 12 10.35 80.55 -33.24
C SER A 12 10.31 79.72 -31.95
N GLY A 13 11.33 78.86 -31.81
CA GLY A 13 12.03 78.48 -30.57
C GLY A 13 11.27 78.49 -29.24
N GLY A 14 10.49 77.43 -28.99
CA GLY A 14 10.19 76.97 -27.63
C GLY A 14 11.09 75.79 -27.29
N THR A 15 11.70 75.80 -26.09
CA THR A 15 12.34 74.63 -25.47
C THR A 15 11.44 73.42 -25.65
N GLN A 16 11.95 72.30 -26.19
CA GLN A 16 11.15 71.08 -26.22
C GLN A 16 10.77 70.73 -24.77
N PRO A 17 9.48 70.50 -24.47
CA PRO A 17 9.06 70.16 -23.11
C PRO A 17 9.79 68.89 -22.65
N SER A 18 10.20 68.85 -21.38
CA SER A 18 10.78 67.64 -20.80
C SER A 18 9.75 66.49 -20.84
N GLY A 19 10.20 65.23 -20.88
CA GLY A 19 9.29 64.08 -20.90
C GLY A 19 8.27 64.10 -19.75
N VAL A 20 8.71 64.54 -18.57
CA VAL A 20 7.89 64.78 -17.36
C VAL A 20 6.78 65.81 -17.61
N GLU A 21 7.11 66.97 -18.19
CA GLU A 21 6.12 68.02 -18.48
C GLU A 21 5.09 67.60 -19.54
N THR A 22 5.52 66.77 -20.51
CA THR A 22 4.60 66.21 -21.51
C THR A 22 3.62 65.23 -20.86
N ILE A 23 4.09 64.37 -19.96
CA ILE A 23 3.24 63.42 -19.23
C ILE A 23 2.22 64.16 -18.37
N GLN A 24 2.63 65.17 -17.61
CA GLN A 24 1.71 65.97 -16.79
C GLN A 24 0.60 66.62 -17.63
N LYS A 25 0.95 67.23 -18.78
CA LYS A 25 -0.06 67.82 -19.68
C LYS A 25 -1.04 66.78 -20.23
N LEU A 26 -0.57 65.56 -20.47
CA LEU A 26 -1.45 64.47 -20.90
C LEU A 26 -2.38 64.03 -19.75
N CYS A 27 -1.88 63.90 -18.52
CA CYS A 27 -2.71 63.64 -17.33
C CYS A 27 -3.79 64.71 -17.13
N ASP A 28 -3.41 65.99 -17.26
CA ASP A 28 -4.36 67.11 -17.16
C ASP A 28 -5.45 67.02 -18.24
N ARG A 29 -5.10 66.64 -19.47
CA ARG A 29 -6.08 66.43 -20.56
C ARG A 29 -7.02 65.26 -20.27
N VAL A 30 -6.49 64.14 -19.77
CA VAL A 30 -7.31 62.98 -19.35
C VAL A 30 -8.28 63.37 -18.25
N ALA A 31 -7.85 64.18 -17.28
CA ALA A 31 -8.66 64.58 -16.13
C ALA A 31 -9.69 65.68 -16.43
N SER A 32 -9.34 66.66 -17.28
CA SER A 32 -10.13 67.89 -17.45
C SER A 32 -10.93 67.97 -18.76
N SER A 33 -10.57 67.20 -19.78
CA SER A 33 -11.28 67.27 -21.06
C SER A 33 -12.66 66.62 -20.99
N THR A 34 -13.68 67.35 -21.43
CA THR A 34 -15.05 66.84 -21.51
C THR A 34 -15.29 66.00 -22.77
N LEU A 35 -14.48 66.19 -23.83
CA LEU A 35 -14.58 65.43 -25.08
C LEU A 35 -13.89 64.07 -24.94
N LEU A 36 -14.63 62.99 -25.24
CA LEU A 36 -14.12 61.61 -25.20
C LEU A 36 -12.93 61.42 -26.15
N GLU A 37 -12.98 61.99 -27.36
CA GLU A 37 -11.90 61.90 -28.35
C GLU A 37 -10.58 62.47 -27.81
N ASP A 38 -10.64 63.63 -27.13
CA ASP A 38 -9.48 64.26 -26.52
C ASP A 38 -8.89 63.43 -25.38
N ARG A 39 -9.74 62.83 -24.54
CA ARG A 39 -9.30 61.91 -23.49
C ARG A 39 -8.66 60.67 -24.10
N ARG A 40 -9.29 60.07 -25.12
CA ARG A 40 -8.81 58.88 -25.81
C ARG A 40 -7.44 59.09 -26.46
N ASP A 41 -7.26 60.21 -27.15
CA ASP A 41 -5.97 60.58 -27.76
C ASP A 41 -4.88 60.80 -26.70
N ALA A 42 -5.24 61.39 -25.56
CA ALA A 42 -4.31 61.57 -24.45
C ALA A 42 -3.89 60.24 -23.81
N VAL A 43 -4.83 59.31 -23.58
CA VAL A 43 -4.53 57.95 -23.08
C VAL A 43 -3.70 57.17 -24.09
N ARG A 44 -3.98 57.27 -25.40
CA ARG A 44 -3.16 56.64 -26.45
C ARG A 44 -1.73 57.16 -26.44
N ALA A 45 -1.54 58.46 -26.21
CA ALA A 45 -0.20 59.04 -26.08
C ALA A 45 0.52 58.54 -24.82
N LEU A 46 -0.19 58.45 -23.68
CA LEU A 46 0.35 57.88 -22.43
C LEU A 46 0.76 56.42 -22.60
N LYS A 47 -0.02 55.61 -23.31
CA LYS A 47 0.33 54.21 -23.67
C LYS A 47 1.68 54.13 -24.41
N SER A 48 1.93 55.05 -25.35
CA SER A 48 3.20 55.06 -26.07
C SER A 48 4.38 55.50 -25.20
N LEU A 49 4.13 56.34 -24.20
CA LEU A 49 5.16 56.84 -23.29
C LEU A 49 5.45 55.87 -22.15
N SER A 50 4.48 55.03 -21.74
CA SER A 50 4.63 54.13 -20.59
C SER A 50 5.72 53.08 -20.76
N LYS A 51 6.07 52.71 -22.00
CA LYS A 51 7.21 51.81 -22.28
C LYS A 51 8.58 52.42 -21.99
N LYS A 52 8.72 53.74 -22.18
CA LYS A 52 10.02 54.44 -22.08
C LYS A 52 10.16 55.28 -20.80
N TYR A 53 9.05 55.81 -20.31
CA TYR A 53 8.97 56.69 -19.13
C TYR A 53 8.06 56.04 -18.09
N ARG A 54 8.32 54.75 -17.81
CA ARG A 54 7.48 53.89 -16.97
C ARG A 54 7.26 54.50 -15.59
N MET A 55 8.31 54.97 -14.94
CA MET A 55 8.26 55.56 -13.60
C MET A 55 7.45 56.85 -13.55
N GLU A 56 7.66 57.76 -14.50
CA GLU A 56 6.94 59.03 -14.56
C GLU A 56 5.47 58.82 -14.88
N VAL A 57 5.15 57.94 -15.84
CA VAL A 57 3.77 57.60 -16.21
C VAL A 57 3.09 56.86 -15.06
N GLY A 58 3.75 55.91 -14.40
CA GLY A 58 3.21 55.19 -13.24
C GLY A 58 2.90 56.11 -12.07
N THR A 59 3.79 57.05 -11.77
CA THR A 59 3.63 57.97 -10.62
C THR A 59 2.54 59.01 -10.85
N GLN A 60 2.42 59.55 -12.08
CA GLN A 60 1.52 60.66 -12.38
C GLN A 60 0.18 60.23 -13.01
N ALA A 61 0.16 59.18 -13.84
CA ALA A 61 -1.00 58.84 -14.65
C ALA A 61 -1.88 57.72 -14.06
N MET A 62 -1.35 56.85 -13.19
CA MET A 62 -2.04 55.64 -12.71
C MET A 62 -3.46 55.92 -12.17
N GLU A 63 -3.62 56.90 -11.28
CA GLU A 63 -4.94 57.25 -10.73
C GLU A 63 -5.91 57.79 -11.79
N HIS A 64 -5.40 58.53 -12.78
CA HIS A 64 -6.22 59.01 -13.89
C HIS A 64 -6.66 57.87 -14.80
N LEU A 65 -5.78 56.90 -15.06
CA LEU A 65 -6.09 55.71 -15.85
C LEU A 65 -7.16 54.85 -15.15
N ILE A 66 -7.06 54.66 -13.82
CA ILE A 66 -8.07 53.95 -13.02
C ILE A 66 -9.42 54.67 -13.11
N ARG A 67 -9.46 56.01 -13.02
CA ARG A 67 -10.71 56.77 -13.19
C ARG A 67 -11.33 56.58 -14.57
N ILE A 68 -10.52 56.50 -15.64
CA ILE A 68 -11.02 56.20 -17.00
C ILE A 68 -11.71 54.83 -17.04
N LEU A 69 -11.14 53.81 -16.38
CA LEU A 69 -11.76 52.48 -16.27
C LEU A 69 -13.11 52.51 -15.52
N GLN A 70 -13.30 53.48 -14.61
CA GLN A 70 -14.53 53.65 -13.87
C GLN A 70 -15.59 54.44 -14.67
N SER A 71 -15.21 55.56 -15.31
CA SER A 71 -16.14 56.53 -15.90
C SER A 71 -16.45 56.34 -17.38
N ASP A 72 -15.47 55.89 -18.19
CA ASP A 72 -15.59 55.84 -19.65
C ASP A 72 -15.89 54.43 -20.17
N ARG A 73 -16.64 53.64 -19.40
CA ARG A 73 -16.90 52.22 -19.69
C ARG A 73 -17.63 51.94 -21.02
N SER A 74 -18.33 52.92 -21.58
CA SER A 74 -19.05 52.77 -22.84
C SER A 74 -18.13 52.71 -24.07
N ASP A 75 -16.85 53.05 -23.93
CA ASP A 75 -15.90 53.15 -25.03
C ASP A 75 -14.76 52.13 -24.92
N SER A 76 -14.82 51.06 -25.71
CA SER A 76 -13.84 49.98 -25.61
C SER A 76 -12.42 50.39 -26.01
N GLU A 77 -12.26 51.37 -26.91
CA GLU A 77 -10.93 51.85 -27.33
C GLU A 77 -10.17 52.54 -26.18
N ILE A 78 -10.79 53.49 -25.48
CA ILE A 78 -10.11 54.19 -24.37
C ILE A 78 -9.84 53.24 -23.20
N LEU A 79 -10.76 52.30 -22.92
CA LEU A 79 -10.55 51.25 -21.92
C LEU A 79 -9.34 50.39 -22.27
N GLY A 80 -9.26 49.92 -23.52
CA GLY A 80 -8.12 49.12 -23.98
C GLY A 80 -6.80 49.85 -23.85
N TYR A 81 -6.74 51.13 -24.25
CA TYR A 81 -5.52 51.91 -24.06
C TYR A 81 -5.17 52.14 -22.59
N ALA A 82 -6.16 52.35 -21.72
CA ALA A 82 -5.92 52.52 -20.29
C ALA A 82 -5.37 51.23 -19.67
N LEU A 83 -5.96 50.07 -19.99
CA LEU A 83 -5.50 48.76 -19.54
C LEU A 83 -4.08 48.44 -20.04
N ASP A 84 -3.80 48.66 -21.32
CA ASP A 84 -2.45 48.49 -21.88
C ASP A 84 -1.43 49.42 -21.20
N THR A 85 -1.83 50.66 -20.88
CA THR A 85 -0.94 51.61 -20.20
C THR A 85 -0.64 51.13 -18.77
N LEU A 86 -1.66 50.69 -18.04
CA LEU A 86 -1.51 50.10 -16.70
C LEU A 86 -0.67 48.83 -16.72
N TYR A 87 -0.87 47.99 -17.72
CA TYR A 87 -0.06 46.80 -17.95
C TYR A 87 1.42 47.16 -18.12
N ASN A 88 1.75 48.11 -19.01
CA ASN A 88 3.13 48.57 -19.21
C ASN A 88 3.74 49.21 -17.94
N ILE A 89 2.92 49.83 -17.08
CA ILE A 89 3.40 50.38 -15.79
C ILE A 89 3.79 49.25 -14.83
N ILE A 90 3.01 48.17 -14.78
CA ILE A 90 3.21 47.06 -13.83
C ILE A 90 4.21 46.02 -14.35
N CYS A 91 4.27 45.80 -15.67
CA CYS A 91 5.10 44.78 -16.31
C CYS A 91 5.78 45.34 -17.56
N ASN A 92 7.07 45.02 -17.74
CA ASN A 92 7.86 45.42 -18.91
C ASN A 92 8.30 44.17 -19.70
N GLU A 93 7.62 43.85 -20.80
CA GLU A 93 7.96 42.71 -21.67
C GLU A 93 9.15 43.00 -22.62
N GLU A 94 9.54 44.26 -22.83
CA GLU A 94 10.52 44.63 -23.88
C GLU A 94 12.00 44.44 -23.48
N GLU A 95 12.30 44.04 -22.24
CA GLU A 95 13.69 43.83 -21.75
C GLU A 95 14.10 42.36 -21.56
N GLU A 96 13.27 41.39 -21.98
CA GLU A 96 13.64 39.96 -21.90
C GLU A 96 14.86 39.58 -22.77
N GLU A 97 15.23 40.42 -23.75
CA GLU A 97 16.37 40.19 -24.66
C GLU A 97 17.72 40.83 -24.24
N GLN A 98 17.79 41.60 -23.14
CA GLN A 98 19.04 42.26 -22.71
C GLN A 98 19.65 41.59 -21.44
N ASP A 99 20.88 41.11 -21.56
CA ASP A 99 21.63 40.25 -20.62
C ASP A 99 22.21 41.01 -19.39
N ASP A 100 21.60 42.12 -18.96
CA ASP A 100 22.05 42.91 -17.80
C ASP A 100 21.22 42.57 -16.55
N GLY A 101 21.70 41.59 -15.76
CA GLY A 101 21.01 41.09 -14.57
C GLY A 101 20.77 42.10 -13.43
N GLN A 102 21.44 43.26 -13.42
CA GLN A 102 21.19 44.32 -12.45
C GLN A 102 19.97 45.18 -12.79
N ARG A 103 19.72 45.46 -14.08
CA ARG A 103 18.55 46.24 -14.52
C ARG A 103 17.24 45.49 -14.31
N ARG A 104 17.25 44.16 -14.54
CA ARG A 104 16.08 43.29 -14.30
C ARG A 104 15.59 43.35 -12.85
N GLN A 105 16.51 43.46 -11.90
CA GLN A 105 16.15 43.45 -10.47
C GLN A 105 15.57 44.80 -10.01
N GLU A 106 15.99 45.91 -10.60
CA GLU A 106 15.39 47.24 -10.37
C GLU A 106 14.00 47.34 -11.03
N ASP A 107 13.86 46.85 -12.27
CA ASP A 107 12.59 46.84 -13.02
C ASP A 107 11.49 45.96 -12.39
N ASP A 108 11.90 44.86 -11.74
CA ASP A 108 11.01 43.99 -10.96
C ASP A 108 10.53 44.69 -9.66
N ASP A 109 11.40 45.45 -8.98
CA ASP A 109 11.05 46.17 -7.75
C ASP A 109 10.06 47.31 -8.03
N ASP A 110 10.24 48.03 -9.14
CA ASP A 110 9.30 49.08 -9.58
C ASP A 110 7.93 48.49 -9.95
N GLY A 111 7.89 47.31 -10.58
CA GLY A 111 6.64 46.60 -10.88
C GLY A 111 5.86 46.21 -9.63
N VAL A 112 6.56 45.71 -8.61
CA VAL A 112 5.96 45.37 -7.31
C VAL A 112 5.41 46.62 -6.62
N GLN A 113 6.16 47.74 -6.61
CA GLN A 113 5.71 49.00 -6.01
C GLN A 113 4.42 49.53 -6.67
N PHE A 114 4.35 49.53 -8.01
CA PHE A 114 3.15 49.96 -8.72
C PHE A 114 1.98 48.99 -8.55
N ALA A 115 2.24 47.68 -8.49
CA ALA A 115 1.23 46.69 -8.17
C ALA A 115 0.64 46.92 -6.77
N ASP A 116 1.49 47.18 -5.77
CA ASP A 116 1.07 47.50 -4.40
C ASP A 116 0.20 48.76 -4.35
N ARG A 117 0.60 49.82 -5.07
CA ARG A 117 -0.21 51.04 -5.18
C ARG A 117 -1.56 50.79 -5.84
N PHE A 118 -1.60 49.94 -6.88
CA PHE A 118 -2.83 49.60 -7.58
C PHE A 118 -3.82 48.83 -6.68
N ILE A 119 -3.33 47.85 -5.90
CA ILE A 119 -4.18 47.00 -5.04
C ILE A 119 -4.51 47.61 -3.69
N GLN A 120 -3.91 48.76 -3.33
CA GLN A 120 -4.21 49.49 -2.10
C GLN A 120 -5.71 49.78 -1.98
N ASP A 121 -6.36 50.09 -3.11
CA ASP A 121 -7.81 50.08 -3.23
C ASP A 121 -8.28 48.77 -3.87
N GLN A 122 -8.91 47.92 -3.07
CA GLN A 122 -9.38 46.60 -3.49
C GLN A 122 -10.46 46.68 -4.57
N GLU A 123 -11.17 47.82 -4.69
CA GLU A 123 -12.16 48.03 -5.74
C GLU A 123 -11.52 48.07 -7.13
N ASN A 124 -10.23 48.38 -7.24
CA ASN A 124 -9.52 48.35 -8.51
C ASN A 124 -9.42 46.93 -9.08
N VAL A 125 -9.23 45.93 -8.23
CA VAL A 125 -9.18 44.53 -8.66
C VAL A 125 -10.57 44.03 -9.02
N THR A 126 -11.61 44.37 -8.25
CA THR A 126 -12.99 43.98 -8.58
C THR A 126 -13.51 44.69 -9.83
N LEU A 127 -13.04 45.92 -10.10
CA LEU A 127 -13.24 46.63 -11.35
C LEU A 127 -12.64 45.86 -12.53
N LEU A 128 -11.39 45.38 -12.41
CA LEU A 128 -10.78 44.55 -13.45
C LEU A 128 -11.59 43.27 -13.70
N LEU A 129 -12.07 42.60 -12.64
CA LEU A 129 -12.93 41.42 -12.80
C LEU A 129 -14.21 41.73 -13.57
N SER A 130 -14.82 42.90 -13.33
CA SER A 130 -16.00 43.36 -14.07
C SER A 130 -15.67 43.67 -15.54
N LEU A 131 -14.52 44.26 -15.83
CA LEU A 131 -14.09 44.56 -17.21
C LEU A 131 -13.77 43.29 -18.02
N LEU A 132 -13.38 42.19 -17.36
CA LEU A 132 -13.14 40.91 -18.02
C LEU A 132 -14.43 40.25 -18.55
N GLU A 133 -15.60 40.67 -18.06
CA GLU A 133 -16.90 40.22 -18.57
C GLU A 133 -17.17 40.78 -19.98
N GLU A 134 -16.56 41.91 -20.36
CA GLU A 134 -16.69 42.49 -21.69
C GLU A 134 -16.09 41.57 -22.76
N PHE A 135 -16.82 41.32 -23.85
CA PHE A 135 -16.35 40.43 -24.93
C PHE A 135 -15.41 41.12 -25.93
N ASP A 136 -15.26 42.44 -25.88
CA ASP A 136 -14.36 43.18 -26.76
C ASP A 136 -12.91 42.72 -26.54
N PHE A 137 -12.23 42.34 -27.64
CA PHE A 137 -10.86 41.83 -27.59
C PHE A 137 -9.89 42.85 -26.98
N HIS A 138 -10.06 44.14 -27.30
CA HIS A 138 -9.18 45.21 -26.86
C HIS A 138 -9.36 45.58 -25.38
N VAL A 139 -10.43 45.11 -24.73
CA VAL A 139 -10.64 45.27 -23.30
C VAL A 139 -10.23 43.99 -22.57
N ARG A 140 -10.76 42.85 -23.01
CA ARG A 140 -10.57 41.57 -22.32
C ARG A 140 -9.10 41.13 -22.33
N TRP A 141 -8.42 41.17 -23.48
CA TRP A 141 -7.04 40.67 -23.58
C TRP A 141 -6.05 41.48 -22.71
N PRO A 142 -5.99 42.82 -22.79
CA PRO A 142 -5.17 43.61 -21.87
C PRO A 142 -5.58 43.46 -20.40
N GLY A 143 -6.88 43.27 -20.12
CA GLY A 143 -7.37 42.98 -18.78
C GLY A 143 -6.81 41.67 -18.21
N VAL A 144 -6.78 40.60 -19.02
CA VAL A 144 -6.20 39.30 -18.64
C VAL A 144 -4.72 39.45 -18.36
N LYS A 145 -3.98 40.12 -19.25
CA LYS A 145 -2.54 40.38 -19.07
C LYS A 145 -2.25 41.17 -17.80
N LEU A 146 -2.99 42.25 -17.56
CA LEU A 146 -2.86 43.09 -16.37
C LEU A 146 -3.14 42.32 -15.07
N LEU A 147 -4.24 41.57 -15.00
CA LEU A 147 -4.56 40.79 -13.81
C LEU A 147 -3.53 39.67 -13.57
N THR A 148 -3.02 39.06 -14.63
CA THR A 148 -1.92 38.08 -14.54
C THR A 148 -0.65 38.71 -13.99
N ALA A 149 -0.28 39.91 -14.45
CA ALA A 149 0.88 40.65 -13.94
C ALA A 149 0.71 40.99 -12.45
N LEU A 150 -0.46 41.47 -12.04
CA LEU A 150 -0.79 41.73 -10.64
C LEU A 150 -0.65 40.47 -9.77
N LEU A 151 -1.11 39.32 -10.26
CA LEU A 151 -0.94 38.03 -9.57
C LEU A 151 0.52 37.58 -9.51
N LYS A 152 1.35 37.90 -10.51
CA LYS A 152 2.80 37.61 -10.47
C LYS A 152 3.50 38.46 -9.40
N CYS A 153 3.16 39.75 -9.29
CA CYS A 153 3.78 40.68 -8.32
C CYS A 153 3.25 40.48 -6.89
N GLN A 154 1.93 40.42 -6.70
CA GLN A 154 1.25 40.41 -5.38
C GLN A 154 0.27 39.24 -5.23
N CYS A 155 0.76 38.02 -5.51
CA CYS A 155 0.01 36.78 -5.59
C CYS A 155 -1.02 36.58 -4.46
N ALA A 156 -0.58 36.59 -3.20
CA ALA A 156 -1.46 36.27 -2.06
C ALA A 156 -2.54 37.35 -1.82
N GLN A 157 -2.19 38.63 -1.99
CA GLN A 157 -3.13 39.74 -1.77
C GLN A 157 -4.22 39.74 -2.85
N VAL A 158 -3.83 39.66 -4.12
CA VAL A 158 -4.76 39.63 -5.25
C VAL A 158 -5.65 38.39 -5.21
N GLN A 159 -5.09 37.21 -4.91
CA GLN A 159 -5.88 35.99 -4.69
C GLN A 159 -6.92 36.18 -3.57
N GLY A 160 -6.55 36.84 -2.47
CA GLY A 160 -7.46 37.15 -1.36
C GLY A 160 -8.64 38.01 -1.82
N ILE A 161 -8.38 39.07 -2.60
CA ILE A 161 -9.42 39.96 -3.13
C ILE A 161 -10.34 39.22 -4.11
N VAL A 162 -9.77 38.42 -5.03
CA VAL A 162 -10.56 37.63 -6.00
C VAL A 162 -11.43 36.59 -5.29
N LEU A 163 -10.92 35.96 -4.23
CA LEU A 163 -11.63 34.92 -3.48
C LEU A 163 -12.85 35.47 -2.73
N ILE A 164 -12.76 36.67 -2.15
CA ILE A 164 -13.90 37.30 -1.45
C ILE A 164 -14.87 37.99 -2.40
N SER A 165 -14.45 38.28 -3.64
CA SER A 165 -15.30 38.88 -4.66
C SER A 165 -16.37 37.87 -5.11
N PRO A 166 -17.67 38.23 -5.07
CA PRO A 166 -18.73 37.35 -5.56
C PRO A 166 -18.48 36.93 -7.01
N MET A 167 -18.60 35.62 -7.27
CA MET A 167 -18.32 35.01 -8.59
C MET A 167 -16.93 35.38 -9.16
N GLY A 168 -15.96 35.78 -8.32
CA GLY A 168 -14.65 36.24 -8.80
C GLY A 168 -13.90 35.17 -9.58
N VAL A 169 -13.75 33.98 -8.98
CA VAL A 169 -13.08 32.84 -9.62
C VAL A 169 -13.89 32.28 -10.79
N SER A 170 -15.23 32.18 -10.66
CA SER A 170 -16.11 31.65 -11.71
C SER A 170 -16.05 32.50 -12.99
N ARG A 171 -16.03 33.84 -12.87
CA ARG A 171 -15.86 34.73 -14.04
C ARG A 171 -14.53 34.55 -14.75
N LEU A 172 -13.46 34.25 -14.00
CA LEU A 172 -12.15 33.98 -14.59
C LEU A 172 -12.10 32.61 -15.28
N MET A 173 -12.94 31.64 -14.85
CA MET A 173 -13.07 30.35 -15.52
C MET A 173 -13.73 30.45 -16.90
N ASP A 174 -14.60 31.43 -17.12
CA ASP A 174 -15.24 31.67 -18.42
C ASP A 174 -14.23 32.07 -19.52
N LEU A 175 -13.04 32.54 -19.14
CA LEU A 175 -11.94 32.82 -20.09
C LEU A 175 -11.50 31.56 -20.84
N LEU A 176 -11.63 30.37 -20.25
CA LEU A 176 -11.32 29.10 -20.92
C LEU A 176 -12.35 28.71 -21.97
N ALA A 177 -13.54 29.31 -21.93
CA ALA A 177 -14.60 29.11 -22.92
C ALA A 177 -14.57 30.17 -24.04
N ASP A 178 -13.61 31.10 -24.02
CA ASP A 178 -13.47 32.10 -25.08
C ASP A 178 -13.06 31.42 -26.40
N SER A 179 -13.77 31.74 -27.49
CA SER A 179 -13.51 31.15 -28.81
C SER A 179 -12.20 31.62 -29.43
N ARG A 180 -11.59 32.68 -28.91
CA ARG A 180 -10.31 33.23 -29.38
C ARG A 180 -9.18 32.59 -28.58
N GLU A 181 -8.37 31.77 -29.26
CA GLU A 181 -7.26 31.04 -28.65
C GLU A 181 -6.30 31.94 -27.86
N VAL A 182 -6.03 33.16 -28.33
CA VAL A 182 -5.15 34.11 -27.62
C VAL A 182 -5.66 34.42 -26.21
N ILE A 183 -6.97 34.65 -26.05
CA ILE A 183 -7.56 34.93 -24.73
C ILE A 183 -7.64 33.67 -23.89
N ARG A 184 -8.04 32.54 -24.49
CA ARG A 184 -8.10 31.24 -23.82
C ARG A 184 -6.72 30.85 -23.24
N ASN A 185 -5.67 30.99 -24.05
CA ASN A 185 -4.31 30.60 -23.70
C ASN A 185 -3.73 31.55 -22.62
N ASP A 186 -3.90 32.87 -22.75
CA ASP A 186 -3.51 33.80 -21.68
C ASP A 186 -4.37 33.62 -20.41
N GLY A 187 -5.61 33.17 -20.56
CA GLY A 187 -6.49 32.75 -19.47
C GLY A 187 -5.94 31.55 -18.69
N LEU A 188 -5.29 30.59 -19.36
CA LEU A 188 -4.58 29.49 -18.69
C LEU A 188 -3.44 30.03 -17.81
N LEU A 189 -2.64 30.96 -18.34
CA LEU A 189 -1.54 31.59 -17.59
C LEU A 189 -2.05 32.37 -16.38
N LEU A 190 -3.16 33.09 -16.52
CA LEU A 190 -3.84 33.77 -15.42
C LEU A 190 -4.24 32.76 -14.33
N LEU A 191 -4.93 31.69 -14.71
CA LEU A 191 -5.39 30.66 -13.78
C LEU A 191 -4.24 29.91 -13.10
N GLN A 192 -3.09 29.73 -13.78
CA GLN A 192 -1.89 29.20 -13.15
C GLN A 192 -1.43 30.08 -11.98
N GLN A 193 -1.35 31.40 -12.17
CA GLN A 193 -0.96 32.30 -11.08
C GLN A 193 -2.04 32.40 -10.00
N LEU A 194 -3.32 32.40 -10.39
CA LEU A 194 -4.44 32.45 -9.46
C LEU A 194 -4.50 31.22 -8.54
N THR A 195 -4.16 30.04 -9.05
CA THR A 195 -4.22 28.77 -8.31
C THR A 195 -2.93 28.45 -7.54
N LYS A 196 -1.85 29.20 -7.75
CA LYS A 196 -0.53 28.96 -7.16
C LYS A 196 -0.58 29.08 -5.63
N GLY A 197 -0.36 27.97 -4.94
CA GLY A 197 -0.25 27.94 -3.47
C GLY A 197 -1.55 28.19 -2.70
N ASN A 198 -2.71 28.24 -3.36
CA ASN A 198 -3.98 28.59 -2.72
C ASN A 198 -5.01 27.45 -2.82
N ALA A 199 -5.13 26.65 -1.75
CA ALA A 199 -5.99 25.48 -1.73
C ALA A 199 -7.49 25.80 -1.87
N ALA A 200 -7.95 26.98 -1.43
CA ALA A 200 -9.35 27.36 -1.54
C ALA A 200 -9.73 27.64 -3.00
N ILE A 201 -8.92 28.46 -3.69
CA ILE A 201 -9.11 28.75 -5.12
C ILE A 201 -8.98 27.47 -5.94
N GLN A 202 -7.99 26.62 -5.67
CA GLN A 202 -7.82 25.34 -6.39
C GLN A 202 -9.07 24.46 -6.31
N LYS A 203 -9.76 24.43 -5.16
CA LYS A 203 -11.01 23.68 -5.01
C LYS A 203 -12.13 24.30 -5.84
N ILE A 204 -12.29 25.62 -5.80
CA ILE A 204 -13.32 26.33 -6.58
C ILE A 204 -13.10 26.09 -8.07
N VAL A 205 -11.87 26.27 -8.56
CA VAL A 205 -11.51 26.01 -9.96
C VAL A 205 -11.83 24.56 -10.37
N ALA A 206 -11.53 23.58 -9.50
CA ALA A 206 -11.88 22.19 -9.77
C ALA A 206 -13.41 21.97 -9.84
N PHE A 207 -14.20 22.60 -8.97
CA PHE A 207 -15.67 22.54 -8.99
C PHE A 207 -16.27 23.20 -10.25
N GLU A 208 -15.62 24.23 -10.79
CA GLU A 208 -15.98 24.91 -12.04
C GLU A 208 -15.55 24.12 -13.30
N ASN A 209 -15.51 22.80 -13.20
CA ASN A 209 -15.20 21.86 -14.27
C ASN A 209 -13.84 22.07 -14.98
N ALA A 210 -12.83 22.56 -14.26
CA ALA A 210 -11.51 22.77 -14.85
C ALA A 210 -10.86 21.48 -15.37
N PHE A 211 -11.02 20.35 -14.66
CA PHE A 211 -10.36 19.10 -15.04
C PHE A 211 -10.81 18.60 -16.42
N GLU A 212 -12.11 18.58 -16.69
CA GLU A 212 -12.63 18.16 -17.99
C GLU A 212 -12.13 19.08 -19.11
N ARG A 213 -12.30 20.40 -18.95
CA ARG A 213 -11.89 21.41 -19.95
C ARG A 213 -10.39 21.36 -20.26
N LEU A 214 -9.53 21.26 -19.24
CA LEU A 214 -8.08 21.21 -19.45
C LEU A 214 -7.67 19.91 -20.16
N LEU A 215 -8.29 18.79 -19.82
CA LEU A 215 -8.02 17.51 -20.49
C LEU A 215 -8.53 17.50 -21.94
N ASP A 216 -9.63 18.19 -22.22
CA ASP A 216 -10.15 18.38 -23.58
C ASP A 216 -9.18 19.21 -24.42
N ILE A 217 -8.74 20.38 -23.93
CA ILE A 217 -7.73 21.20 -24.60
C ILE A 217 -6.45 20.38 -24.88
N ILE A 218 -5.96 19.62 -23.89
CA ILE A 218 -4.78 18.75 -24.09
C ILE A 218 -5.02 17.71 -25.20
N THR A 219 -6.23 17.18 -25.32
CA THR A 219 -6.58 16.18 -26.34
C THR A 219 -6.69 16.82 -27.72
N GLU A 220 -7.35 17.97 -27.82
CA GLU A 220 -7.55 18.73 -29.06
C GLU A 220 -6.22 19.23 -29.66
N GLU A 221 -5.29 19.66 -28.82
CA GLU A 221 -3.96 20.13 -29.26
C GLU A 221 -3.00 18.98 -29.62
N GLY A 222 -3.40 17.71 -29.50
CA GLY A 222 -2.57 16.56 -29.89
C GLY A 222 -1.70 15.99 -28.76
N THR A 223 -2.13 16.12 -27.51
CA THR A 223 -1.50 15.52 -26.32
C THR A 223 -0.03 15.95 -26.16
N SER A 224 0.93 15.01 -26.09
CA SER A 224 2.34 15.34 -25.89
C SER A 224 2.93 16.25 -26.98
N ASP A 225 2.34 16.25 -28.18
CA ASP A 225 2.81 17.02 -29.33
C ASP A 225 2.21 18.44 -29.43
N GLY A 226 1.28 18.82 -28.53
CA GLY A 226 0.49 20.05 -28.60
C GLY A 226 1.16 21.35 -28.12
N GLY A 227 2.46 21.49 -28.32
CA GLY A 227 3.15 22.76 -28.09
C GLY A 227 3.14 23.25 -26.64
N ILE A 228 3.23 24.58 -26.47
CA ILE A 228 3.26 25.29 -25.18
C ILE A 228 1.88 25.31 -24.50
N VAL A 229 0.79 25.32 -25.27
CA VAL A 229 -0.57 25.32 -24.70
C VAL A 229 -0.81 24.09 -23.83
N VAL A 230 -0.33 22.91 -24.28
CA VAL A 230 -0.38 21.70 -23.48
C VAL A 230 0.47 21.81 -22.21
N GLU A 231 1.67 22.38 -22.30
CA GLU A 231 2.52 22.65 -21.13
C GLU A 231 1.75 23.48 -20.09
N ASP A 232 1.09 24.55 -20.54
CA ASP A 232 0.33 25.44 -19.69
C ASP A 232 -0.87 24.76 -19.02
N CYS A 233 -1.59 23.91 -19.75
CA CYS A 233 -2.64 23.09 -19.17
C CYS A 233 -2.11 22.12 -18.12
N LEU A 234 -0.97 21.46 -18.39
CA LEU A 234 -0.37 20.50 -17.47
C LEU A 234 0.15 21.17 -16.19
N LEU A 235 0.75 22.37 -16.31
CA LEU A 235 1.17 23.17 -15.16
C LEU A 235 -0.02 23.61 -14.30
N LEU A 236 -1.14 24.01 -14.93
CA LEU A 236 -2.36 24.34 -14.21
C LEU A 236 -2.94 23.10 -13.49
N LEU A 237 -3.03 21.95 -14.18
CA LEU A 237 -3.43 20.68 -13.55
C LEU A 237 -2.52 20.33 -12.36
N LEU A 238 -1.22 20.59 -12.48
CA LEU A 238 -0.25 20.33 -11.41
C LEU A 238 -0.52 21.23 -10.20
N ASN A 239 -0.80 22.52 -10.41
CA ASN A 239 -1.21 23.42 -9.33
C ASN A 239 -2.49 22.95 -8.63
N LEU A 240 -3.47 22.44 -9.40
CA LEU A 240 -4.74 21.97 -8.86
C LEU A 240 -4.61 20.67 -8.03
N LEU A 241 -3.66 19.80 -8.35
CA LEU A 241 -3.54 18.46 -7.74
C LEU A 241 -2.43 18.36 -6.69
N LYS A 242 -1.32 19.08 -6.86
CA LYS A 242 -0.15 18.97 -5.99
C LYS A 242 -0.48 19.49 -4.58
N ASN A 243 -0.24 18.65 -3.58
CA ASN A 243 -0.53 18.93 -2.16
C ASN A 243 -2.01 19.27 -1.87
N ASN A 244 -2.95 18.85 -2.73
CA ASN A 244 -4.39 19.07 -2.54
C ASN A 244 -5.16 17.74 -2.59
N SER A 245 -5.29 17.10 -1.42
CA SER A 245 -5.94 15.78 -1.30
C SER A 245 -7.41 15.79 -1.72
N SER A 246 -8.12 16.90 -1.50
CA SER A 246 -9.52 17.06 -1.93
C SER A 246 -9.64 16.98 -3.45
N ASN A 247 -8.77 17.71 -4.15
CA ASN A 247 -8.77 17.74 -5.60
C ASN A 247 -8.25 16.41 -6.21
N GLN A 248 -7.27 15.76 -5.58
CA GLN A 248 -6.85 14.41 -6.00
C GLN A 248 -7.99 13.40 -5.89
N ASN A 249 -8.74 13.42 -4.79
CA ASN A 249 -9.92 12.57 -4.64
C ASN A 249 -11.00 12.90 -5.68
N PHE A 250 -11.31 14.19 -5.89
CA PHE A 250 -12.26 14.61 -6.91
C PHE A 250 -11.83 14.17 -8.33
N PHE A 251 -10.54 14.28 -8.64
CA PHE A 251 -9.97 13.83 -9.92
C PHE A 251 -10.12 12.32 -10.12
N LYS A 252 -9.94 11.54 -9.04
CA LYS A 252 -10.13 10.09 -9.06
C LYS A 252 -11.60 9.70 -9.20
N GLU A 253 -12.50 10.27 -8.38
CA GLU A 253 -13.94 9.95 -8.41
C GLU A 253 -14.60 10.41 -9.72
N GLY A 254 -14.13 11.51 -10.31
CA GLY A 254 -14.54 11.97 -11.64
C GLY A 254 -14.03 11.11 -12.80
N SER A 255 -13.37 9.97 -12.53
CA SER A 255 -12.82 9.05 -13.54
C SER A 255 -11.82 9.69 -14.50
N PHE A 256 -11.15 10.79 -14.11
CA PHE A 256 -10.22 11.49 -14.99
C PHE A 256 -8.87 10.76 -15.14
N ILE A 257 -8.51 9.84 -14.23
CA ILE A 257 -7.28 9.03 -14.32
C ILE A 257 -7.22 8.23 -15.63
N GLN A 258 -8.36 7.71 -16.12
CA GLN A 258 -8.37 6.93 -17.35
C GLN A 258 -8.00 7.75 -18.59
N ARG A 259 -8.24 9.07 -18.56
CA ARG A 259 -7.85 10.00 -19.63
C ARG A 259 -6.34 10.21 -19.70
N MET A 260 -5.59 9.91 -18.62
CA MET A 260 -4.13 10.00 -18.62
C MET A 260 -3.48 8.90 -19.48
N LYS A 261 -4.17 7.79 -19.75
CA LYS A 261 -3.62 6.67 -20.53
C LYS A 261 -3.19 7.07 -21.94
N GLN A 262 -4.00 7.90 -22.61
CA GLN A 262 -3.76 8.30 -23.99
C GLN A 262 -2.46 9.10 -24.16
N TRP A 263 -2.01 9.80 -23.10
CA TRP A 263 -0.77 10.58 -23.10
C TRP A 263 0.48 9.73 -23.34
N PHE A 264 0.41 8.44 -23.02
CA PHE A 264 1.55 7.52 -23.01
C PHE A 264 1.52 6.53 -24.18
N GLN A 265 0.64 6.76 -25.17
CA GLN A 265 0.62 5.99 -26.41
C GLN A 265 1.66 6.57 -27.37
N LEU A 266 2.81 5.89 -27.49
CA LEU A 266 3.82 6.25 -28.47
C LEU A 266 3.32 5.84 -29.86
N GLY A 267 3.20 6.79 -30.79
CA GLY A 267 2.84 6.49 -32.18
C GLY A 267 3.93 5.66 -32.88
N GLU A 268 3.54 4.83 -33.87
CA GLU A 268 4.45 3.97 -34.66
C GLU A 268 5.42 4.76 -35.57
N GLU A 269 5.26 6.08 -35.66
CA GLU A 269 6.08 6.97 -36.48
C GLU A 269 6.96 7.87 -35.60
N SER A 270 8.19 7.47 -35.34
CA SER A 270 9.22 8.37 -34.80
C SER A 270 10.54 8.18 -35.54
N GLY A 271 10.46 8.16 -36.89
CA GLY A 271 11.63 8.35 -37.74
C GLY A 271 12.24 9.76 -37.61
N GLY A 272 11.46 10.72 -37.10
CA GLY A 272 11.95 12.01 -36.59
C GLY A 272 12.11 11.95 -35.07
N GLY A 273 13.24 12.41 -34.55
CA GLY A 273 13.51 12.45 -33.11
C GLY A 273 12.50 13.31 -32.34
N TRP A 274 12.47 13.16 -31.01
CA TRP A 274 11.54 13.88 -30.15
C TRP A 274 11.90 15.36 -30.04
N SER A 275 10.91 16.25 -30.14
CA SER A 275 11.12 17.69 -29.92
C SER A 275 11.35 17.99 -28.43
N ALA A 276 12.03 19.10 -28.13
CA ALA A 276 12.23 19.54 -26.75
C ALA A 276 10.88 19.77 -26.02
N GLN A 277 9.89 20.34 -26.73
CA GLN A 277 8.56 20.56 -26.17
C GLN A 277 7.82 19.26 -25.84
N LYS A 278 7.92 18.23 -26.71
CA LYS A 278 7.33 16.92 -26.44
C LYS A 278 7.91 16.30 -25.16
N VAL A 279 9.22 16.42 -24.98
CA VAL A 279 9.92 15.96 -23.77
C VAL A 279 9.41 16.72 -22.54
N THR A 280 9.31 18.06 -22.58
CA THR A 280 8.75 18.87 -21.49
C THR A 280 7.33 18.45 -21.12
N ASN A 281 6.44 18.33 -22.11
CA ASN A 281 5.05 17.93 -21.91
C ASN A 281 4.95 16.55 -21.26
N LEU A 282 5.72 15.58 -21.75
CA LEU A 282 5.68 14.22 -21.22
C LEU A 282 6.26 14.12 -19.79
N HIS A 283 7.28 14.93 -19.45
CA HIS A 283 7.76 15.06 -18.07
C HIS A 283 6.66 15.54 -17.12
N LEU A 284 5.91 16.58 -17.50
CA LEU A 284 4.79 17.08 -16.70
C LEU A 284 3.66 16.06 -16.59
N MET A 285 3.35 15.33 -17.67
CA MET A 285 2.36 14.24 -17.66
C MET A 285 2.76 13.13 -16.68
N LEU A 286 4.03 12.69 -16.70
CA LEU A 286 4.55 11.72 -15.73
C LEU A 286 4.48 12.26 -14.30
N GLN A 287 4.82 13.54 -14.09
CA GLN A 287 4.73 14.20 -12.79
C GLN A 287 3.29 14.22 -12.25
N LEU A 288 2.28 14.46 -13.10
CA LEU A 288 0.87 14.40 -12.70
C LEU A 288 0.46 13.00 -12.22
N VAL A 289 0.90 11.95 -12.92
CA VAL A 289 0.69 10.56 -12.46
C VAL A 289 1.31 10.36 -11.08
N ARG A 290 2.57 10.80 -10.90
CA ARG A 290 3.29 10.71 -9.62
C ARG A 290 2.62 11.47 -8.47
N VAL A 291 2.02 12.64 -8.74
CA VAL A 291 1.26 13.39 -7.73
C VAL A 291 0.08 12.59 -7.18
N MET A 292 -0.60 11.83 -8.03
CA MET A 292 -1.76 11.00 -7.63
C MET A 292 -1.36 9.82 -6.74
N VAL A 293 -0.15 9.28 -6.90
CA VAL A 293 0.34 8.10 -6.16
C VAL A 293 1.55 8.42 -5.26
N SER A 294 1.73 9.69 -4.89
CA SER A 294 2.86 10.14 -4.08
C SER A 294 2.91 9.42 -2.73
N PRO A 295 4.09 8.95 -2.27
CA PRO A 295 4.24 8.36 -0.94
C PRO A 295 3.94 9.31 0.23
N VAL A 296 3.84 10.63 -0.05
CA VAL A 296 3.51 11.67 0.95
C VAL A 296 1.99 11.80 1.14
N ASN A 297 1.18 11.31 0.20
CA ASN A 297 -0.27 11.30 0.32
C ASN A 297 -0.72 10.31 1.41
N SER A 298 -1.99 10.37 1.80
CA SER A 298 -2.54 9.38 2.73
C SER A 298 -2.48 7.97 2.08
N PRO A 299 -2.11 6.91 2.84
CA PRO A 299 -1.96 5.57 2.27
C PRO A 299 -3.19 5.07 1.51
N GLY A 300 -4.40 5.38 2.00
CA GLY A 300 -5.66 5.01 1.35
C GLY A 300 -5.91 5.73 0.03
N ALA A 301 -5.56 7.02 -0.08
CA ALA A 301 -5.71 7.78 -1.33
C ALA A 301 -4.76 7.24 -2.41
N THR A 302 -3.49 7.02 -2.05
CA THR A 302 -2.50 6.43 -2.97
C THR A 302 -2.92 5.03 -3.43
N ALA A 303 -3.31 4.14 -2.52
CA ALA A 303 -3.73 2.78 -2.87
C ALA A 303 -4.95 2.77 -3.82
N SER A 304 -5.92 3.66 -3.58
CA SER A 304 -7.11 3.81 -4.44
C SER A 304 -6.74 4.28 -5.86
N CYS A 305 -5.83 5.25 -5.97
CA CYS A 305 -5.33 5.72 -7.25
C CYS A 305 -4.51 4.62 -7.98
N GLN A 306 -3.60 3.94 -7.28
CA GLN A 306 -2.82 2.82 -7.83
C GLN A 306 -3.70 1.71 -8.40
N LYS A 307 -4.81 1.37 -7.71
CA LYS A 307 -5.81 0.41 -8.19
C LYS A 307 -6.51 0.91 -9.46
N SER A 308 -6.93 2.18 -9.47
CA SER A 308 -7.59 2.80 -10.62
C SER A 308 -6.68 2.82 -11.86
N MET A 309 -5.39 3.12 -11.66
CA MET A 309 -4.37 3.12 -12.73
C MET A 309 -4.14 1.72 -13.34
N PHE A 310 -4.23 0.67 -12.52
CA PHE A 310 -4.16 -0.70 -13.04
C PHE A 310 -5.42 -1.08 -13.83
N GLN A 311 -6.61 -0.74 -13.30
CA GLN A 311 -7.90 -1.07 -13.91
C GLN A 311 -8.10 -0.39 -15.27
N CYS A 312 -7.67 0.86 -15.44
CA CYS A 312 -7.81 1.58 -16.72
C CYS A 312 -6.71 1.22 -17.74
N GLY A 313 -5.67 0.50 -17.35
CA GLY A 313 -4.57 0.11 -18.23
C GLY A 313 -3.39 1.10 -18.26
N LEU A 314 -3.32 2.07 -17.34
CA LEU A 314 -2.28 3.10 -17.32
C LEU A 314 -0.91 2.51 -16.93
N LEU A 315 -0.85 1.66 -15.90
CA LEU A 315 0.40 0.99 -15.51
C LEU A 315 0.98 0.15 -16.66
N GLN A 316 0.11 -0.54 -17.38
CA GLN A 316 0.44 -1.37 -18.53
C GLN A 316 1.05 -0.51 -19.63
N GLN A 317 0.44 0.63 -19.93
CA GLN A 317 0.95 1.58 -20.92
C GLN A 317 2.32 2.16 -20.55
N LEU A 318 2.52 2.53 -19.27
CA LEU A 318 3.82 3.01 -18.79
C LEU A 318 4.91 1.91 -18.92
N CYS A 319 4.57 0.65 -18.64
CA CYS A 319 5.50 -0.46 -18.83
C CYS A 319 5.84 -0.70 -20.31
N THR A 320 4.91 -0.43 -21.24
CA THR A 320 5.20 -0.46 -22.67
C THR A 320 6.27 0.57 -23.05
N ILE A 321 6.21 1.78 -22.50
CA ILE A 321 7.26 2.81 -22.71
C ILE A 321 8.62 2.33 -22.19
N LEU A 322 8.66 1.69 -21.02
CA LEU A 322 9.92 1.16 -20.46
C LEU A 322 10.63 0.16 -21.38
N MET A 323 9.87 -0.58 -22.19
CA MET A 323 10.38 -1.58 -23.12
C MET A 323 10.55 -1.05 -24.54
N ALA A 324 10.14 0.19 -24.82
CA ALA A 324 10.21 0.79 -26.14
C ALA A 324 11.63 1.27 -26.47
N THR A 325 12.01 1.13 -27.74
CA THR A 325 13.26 1.68 -28.28
C THR A 325 13.08 3.12 -28.72
N GLY A 326 14.12 3.95 -28.57
CA GLY A 326 14.11 5.34 -29.06
C GLY A 326 13.54 6.38 -28.08
N VAL A 327 13.17 5.96 -26.86
CA VAL A 327 12.76 6.88 -25.79
C VAL A 327 13.99 7.64 -25.25
N PRO A 328 13.93 8.98 -25.11
CA PRO A 328 14.99 9.76 -24.49
C PRO A 328 15.34 9.27 -23.07
N ALA A 329 16.62 9.34 -22.70
CA ALA A 329 17.12 8.75 -21.45
C ALA A 329 16.52 9.39 -20.19
N ASP A 330 16.24 10.69 -20.23
CA ASP A 330 15.59 11.46 -19.18
C ASP A 330 14.12 11.05 -19.01
N ILE A 331 13.38 10.89 -20.12
CA ILE A 331 12.01 10.37 -20.11
C ILE A 331 11.97 8.94 -19.60
N LEU A 332 12.90 8.09 -20.02
CA LEU A 332 13.01 6.72 -19.52
C LEU A 332 13.23 6.71 -18.01
N THR A 333 14.12 7.56 -17.50
CA THR A 333 14.41 7.70 -16.07
C THR A 333 13.16 8.11 -15.28
N GLU A 334 12.42 9.11 -15.75
CA GLU A 334 11.19 9.55 -15.07
C GLU A 334 10.03 8.57 -15.23
N THR A 335 9.96 7.83 -16.34
CA THR A 335 9.00 6.73 -16.51
C THR A 335 9.27 5.62 -15.50
N ILE A 336 10.54 5.26 -15.27
CA ILE A 336 10.91 4.29 -14.22
C ILE A 336 10.46 4.80 -12.85
N ASN A 337 10.80 6.05 -12.49
CA ASN A 337 10.38 6.67 -11.23
C ASN A 337 8.85 6.68 -11.06
N THR A 338 8.11 6.91 -12.14
CA THR A 338 6.65 6.91 -12.14
C THR A 338 6.10 5.50 -11.91
N VAL A 339 6.59 4.50 -12.65
CA VAL A 339 6.20 3.09 -12.44
C VAL A 339 6.51 2.65 -11.01
N SER A 340 7.66 3.05 -10.45
CA SER A 340 8.02 2.79 -9.05
C SER A 340 6.91 3.21 -8.09
N GLU A 341 6.39 4.43 -8.21
CA GLU A 341 5.35 4.94 -7.31
C GLU A 341 3.97 4.32 -7.57
N VAL A 342 3.67 3.97 -8.83
CA VAL A 342 2.43 3.27 -9.19
C VAL A 342 2.39 1.83 -8.64
N ILE A 343 3.53 1.16 -8.51
CA ILE A 343 3.59 -0.21 -7.95
C ILE A 343 3.81 -0.26 -6.43
N ARG A 344 4.39 0.78 -5.82
CA ARG A 344 4.85 0.76 -4.42
C ARG A 344 3.77 0.33 -3.44
N GLY A 345 3.90 -0.86 -2.85
CA GLY A 345 3.00 -1.38 -1.83
C GLY A 345 1.63 -1.85 -2.34
N SER A 346 1.45 -1.95 -3.66
CA SER A 346 0.24 -2.51 -4.28
C SER A 346 0.56 -3.88 -4.88
N GLN A 347 0.12 -4.95 -4.21
CA GLN A 347 0.47 -6.32 -4.58
C GLN A 347 0.10 -6.66 -6.03
N VAL A 348 -1.12 -6.28 -6.48
CA VAL A 348 -1.58 -6.53 -7.85
C VAL A 348 -0.66 -5.86 -8.89
N ASN A 349 -0.24 -4.63 -8.60
CA ASN A 349 0.62 -3.86 -9.49
C ASN A 349 2.05 -4.41 -9.49
N GLN A 350 2.55 -4.86 -8.34
CA GLN A 350 3.86 -5.50 -8.20
C GLN A 350 3.91 -6.86 -8.92
N ASP A 351 2.87 -7.68 -8.78
CA ASP A 351 2.74 -8.97 -9.46
C ASP A 351 2.66 -8.78 -10.99
N TYR A 352 1.89 -7.79 -11.45
CA TYR A 352 1.86 -7.41 -12.86
C TYR A 352 3.26 -7.01 -13.34
N PHE A 353 3.95 -6.13 -12.63
CA PHE A 353 5.29 -5.67 -13.01
C PHE A 353 6.30 -6.82 -13.10
N ALA A 354 6.25 -7.78 -12.17
CA ALA A 354 7.10 -8.98 -12.20
C ALA A 354 6.84 -9.86 -13.42
N SER A 355 5.61 -9.87 -13.97
CA SER A 355 5.25 -10.63 -15.16
C SER A 355 5.74 -10.01 -16.47
N VAL A 356 6.17 -8.74 -16.46
CA VAL A 356 6.62 -8.03 -17.66
C VAL A 356 7.99 -8.55 -18.11
N ASN A 357 8.11 -8.88 -19.39
CA ASN A 357 9.36 -9.34 -20.01
C ASN A 357 9.82 -8.35 -21.08
N ALA A 358 11.11 -8.04 -21.09
CA ALA A 358 11.73 -7.24 -22.14
C ALA A 358 11.86 -8.07 -23.44
N PRO A 359 11.58 -7.47 -24.62
CA PRO A 359 11.63 -8.14 -25.92
C PRO A 359 13.09 -8.38 -26.33
N SER A 360 13.71 -9.37 -25.72
CA SER A 360 15.10 -9.80 -25.97
C SER A 360 15.12 -11.30 -26.23
N ASN A 361 16.22 -11.82 -26.78
CA ASN A 361 16.40 -13.26 -26.99
C ASN A 361 17.59 -13.78 -26.15
N PRO A 362 17.35 -14.57 -25.09
CA PRO A 362 16.04 -14.98 -24.56
C PRO A 362 15.29 -13.81 -23.88
N PRO A 363 13.94 -13.89 -23.72
CA PRO A 363 13.16 -12.89 -23.00
C PRO A 363 13.67 -12.74 -21.57
N ARG A 364 13.80 -11.50 -21.10
CA ARG A 364 14.33 -11.21 -19.77
C ARG A 364 13.26 -10.57 -18.88
N PRO A 365 13.04 -11.07 -17.65
CA PRO A 365 12.14 -10.42 -16.71
C PRO A 365 12.56 -8.97 -16.45
N ALA A 366 11.58 -8.07 -16.31
CA ALA A 366 11.82 -6.65 -16.05
C ALA A 366 12.76 -6.42 -14.86
N ILE A 367 12.57 -7.19 -13.78
CA ILE A 367 13.40 -7.15 -12.57
C ILE A 367 14.87 -7.45 -12.88
N VAL A 368 15.16 -8.43 -13.74
CA VAL A 368 16.54 -8.77 -14.14
C VAL A 368 17.15 -7.62 -14.96
N VAL A 369 16.39 -7.03 -15.89
CA VAL A 369 16.84 -5.89 -16.70
C VAL A 369 17.14 -4.65 -15.84
N LEU A 370 16.30 -4.39 -14.83
CA LEU A 370 16.55 -3.37 -13.82
C LEU A 370 17.89 -3.65 -13.12
N LEU A 371 18.06 -4.82 -12.51
CA LEU A 371 19.29 -5.14 -11.77
C LEU A 371 20.55 -5.08 -12.65
N MET A 372 20.47 -5.52 -13.91
CA MET A 372 21.56 -5.38 -14.88
C MET A 372 21.94 -3.91 -15.11
N SER A 373 20.97 -3.01 -15.22
CA SER A 373 21.20 -1.58 -15.40
C SER A 373 21.77 -0.94 -14.12
N MET A 374 21.30 -1.38 -12.95
CA MET A 374 21.77 -0.90 -11.65
C MET A 374 23.26 -1.18 -11.44
N VAL A 375 23.73 -2.39 -11.76
CA VAL A 375 25.13 -2.80 -11.52
C VAL A 375 26.06 -2.53 -12.70
N ASN A 376 25.58 -1.96 -13.80
CA ASN A 376 26.40 -1.62 -14.97
C ASN A 376 27.05 -0.23 -14.85
N GLU A 377 28.37 -0.19 -14.67
CA GLU A 377 29.16 1.03 -14.43
C GLU A 377 29.06 2.08 -15.55
N ARG A 378 28.63 1.68 -16.75
CA ARG A 378 28.47 2.57 -17.90
C ARG A 378 27.15 3.35 -17.90
N GLN A 379 26.20 2.97 -17.06
CA GLN A 379 24.89 3.62 -17.03
C GLN A 379 24.96 4.97 -16.29
N PRO A 380 24.18 5.98 -16.73
CA PRO A 380 24.08 7.24 -16.02
C PRO A 380 23.67 7.05 -14.56
N PHE A 381 24.25 7.86 -13.68
CA PHE A 381 23.97 7.79 -12.25
C PHE A 381 22.48 7.93 -11.92
N VAL A 382 21.80 8.90 -12.54
CA VAL A 382 20.35 9.13 -12.35
C VAL A 382 19.50 7.93 -12.74
N LEU A 383 19.89 7.21 -13.80
CA LEU A 383 19.21 6.00 -14.24
C LEU A 383 19.41 4.87 -13.22
N ARG A 384 20.63 4.69 -12.71
CA ARG A 384 20.92 3.70 -11.65
C ARG A 384 20.08 3.96 -10.39
N CYS A 385 19.90 5.22 -10.00
CA CYS A 385 19.03 5.61 -8.88
C CYS A 385 17.55 5.28 -9.15
N ALA A 386 17.03 5.62 -10.33
CA ALA A 386 15.63 5.34 -10.68
C ALA A 386 15.34 3.83 -10.71
N VAL A 387 16.28 3.06 -11.25
CA VAL A 387 16.22 1.59 -11.29
C VAL A 387 16.24 0.99 -9.88
N LEU A 388 17.13 1.47 -9.00
CA LEU A 388 17.14 1.05 -7.59
C LEU A 388 15.80 1.37 -6.93
N TYR A 389 15.26 2.58 -7.14
CA TYR A 389 13.98 2.98 -6.59
C TYR A 389 12.83 2.08 -7.06
N CYS A 390 12.83 1.69 -8.34
CA CYS A 390 11.84 0.76 -8.89
C CYS A 390 11.93 -0.61 -8.23
N PHE A 391 13.14 -1.12 -8.03
CA PHE A 391 13.37 -2.38 -7.33
C PHE A 391 12.93 -2.32 -5.86
N GLN A 392 13.22 -1.22 -5.16
CA GLN A 392 12.74 -0.98 -3.79
C GLN A 392 11.21 -0.94 -3.71
N CYS A 393 10.55 -0.23 -4.63
CA CYS A 393 9.10 -0.15 -4.69
C CYS A 393 8.43 -1.49 -5.05
N PHE A 394 9.09 -2.31 -5.87
CA PHE A 394 8.65 -3.69 -6.15
C PHE A 394 8.65 -4.56 -4.88
N LEU A 395 9.65 -4.40 -4.01
CA LEU A 395 9.80 -5.18 -2.77
C LEU A 395 9.03 -4.61 -1.58
N TYR A 396 8.67 -3.33 -1.60
CA TYR A 396 8.00 -2.65 -0.49
C TYR A 396 6.67 -3.33 -0.13
N LYS A 397 6.59 -3.89 1.07
CA LYS A 397 5.45 -4.69 1.59
C LYS A 397 5.10 -5.93 0.75
N ASN A 398 6.05 -6.45 -0.04
CA ASN A 398 5.85 -7.59 -0.92
C ASN A 398 6.69 -8.80 -0.48
N HIS A 399 6.22 -9.54 0.53
CA HIS A 399 6.94 -10.71 1.04
C HIS A 399 7.16 -11.81 -0.01
N LYS A 400 6.25 -11.94 -0.97
CA LYS A 400 6.37 -12.87 -2.10
C LYS A 400 7.57 -12.49 -2.97
N GLY A 401 7.63 -11.24 -3.44
CA GLY A 401 8.76 -10.75 -4.24
C GLY A 401 10.10 -10.83 -3.48
N GLN A 402 10.11 -10.52 -2.18
CA GLN A 402 11.29 -10.69 -1.32
C GLN A 402 11.78 -12.15 -1.31
N ALA A 403 10.87 -13.12 -1.13
CA ALA A 403 11.20 -14.54 -1.15
C ALA A 403 11.71 -15.00 -2.52
N GLU A 404 11.08 -14.54 -3.62
CA GLU A 404 11.53 -14.83 -4.98
C GLU A 404 12.98 -14.37 -5.19
N ILE A 405 13.34 -13.14 -4.79
CA ILE A 405 14.71 -12.63 -4.91
C ILE A 405 15.70 -13.48 -4.09
N VAL A 406 15.40 -13.73 -2.81
CA VAL A 406 16.32 -14.47 -1.92
C VAL A 406 16.49 -15.91 -2.36
N SER A 407 15.43 -16.55 -2.87
CA SER A 407 15.49 -17.93 -3.39
C SER A 407 16.51 -18.09 -4.53
N THR A 408 16.74 -17.05 -5.33
CA THR A 408 17.72 -17.08 -6.42
C THR A 408 19.18 -17.10 -5.97
N LEU A 409 19.45 -16.85 -4.68
CA LEU A 409 20.77 -16.93 -4.05
C LEU A 409 21.03 -18.32 -3.42
N LEU A 410 19.97 -19.12 -3.26
CA LEU A 410 20.07 -20.44 -2.63
C LEU A 410 20.35 -21.53 -3.68
N PRO A 411 21.10 -22.58 -3.31
CA PRO A 411 21.33 -23.72 -4.20
C PRO A 411 19.99 -24.34 -4.60
N SER A 412 19.64 -24.22 -5.88
CA SER A 412 18.41 -24.74 -6.47
C SER A 412 18.71 -25.24 -7.88
N THR A 413 17.84 -26.07 -8.45
CA THR A 413 17.99 -26.70 -9.78
C THR A 413 17.82 -25.71 -10.95
N ILE A 414 18.07 -24.42 -10.73
CA ILE A 414 17.88 -23.38 -11.74
C ILE A 414 18.92 -23.56 -12.86
N ASP A 415 18.43 -23.44 -14.09
CA ASP A 415 19.17 -23.63 -15.33
C ASP A 415 20.42 -22.74 -15.39
N ALA A 416 21.60 -23.36 -15.56
CA ALA A 416 22.91 -22.73 -15.45
C ALA A 416 23.19 -21.67 -16.54
N GLN A 417 22.34 -21.58 -17.56
CA GLN A 417 22.51 -20.67 -18.70
C GLN A 417 21.83 -19.30 -18.52
N SER A 418 20.98 -19.13 -17.49
CA SER A 418 20.23 -17.89 -17.26
C SER A 418 20.85 -17.03 -16.14
N ILE A 419 20.91 -15.72 -16.35
CA ILE A 419 21.40 -14.76 -15.33
C ILE A 419 20.27 -14.48 -14.34
N SER A 420 20.47 -14.80 -13.06
CA SER A 420 19.48 -14.56 -12.00
C SER A 420 19.65 -13.22 -11.30
N ALA A 421 18.60 -12.77 -10.59
CA ALA A 421 18.66 -11.59 -9.73
C ALA A 421 19.75 -11.70 -8.66
N GLY A 422 19.84 -12.85 -7.99
CA GLY A 422 20.85 -13.14 -6.97
C GLY A 422 22.28 -13.05 -7.49
N GLN A 423 22.54 -13.57 -8.69
CA GLN A 423 23.87 -13.47 -9.32
C GLN A 423 24.27 -12.01 -9.58
N LEU A 424 23.34 -11.17 -10.06
CA LEU A 424 23.60 -9.74 -10.29
C LEU A 424 23.83 -8.99 -8.98
N LEU A 425 23.05 -9.29 -7.94
CA LEU A 425 23.23 -8.69 -6.61
C LEU A 425 24.58 -9.10 -6.00
N CYS A 426 24.97 -10.38 -6.04
CA CYS A 426 26.30 -10.81 -5.60
C CYS A 426 27.43 -10.19 -6.42
N GLY A 427 27.26 -10.09 -7.75
CA GLY A 427 28.21 -9.43 -8.63
C GLY A 427 28.39 -7.96 -8.29
N GLY A 428 27.30 -7.23 -8.02
CA GLY A 428 27.32 -5.85 -7.57
C GLY A 428 27.93 -5.68 -6.17
N LEU A 429 27.59 -6.57 -5.23
CA LEU A 429 28.05 -6.52 -3.84
C LEU A 429 29.57 -6.65 -3.70
N PHE A 430 30.19 -7.44 -4.58
CA PHE A 430 31.63 -7.70 -4.60
C PHE A 430 32.37 -7.04 -5.78
N SER A 431 31.70 -6.09 -6.46
CA SER A 431 32.27 -5.32 -7.56
C SER A 431 33.44 -4.43 -7.12
N THR A 432 34.22 -3.98 -8.09
CA THR A 432 35.20 -2.92 -7.92
C THR A 432 34.58 -1.54 -7.73
N ASP A 433 33.37 -1.32 -8.26
CA ASP A 433 32.60 -0.08 -8.18
C ASP A 433 31.82 0.05 -6.86
N SER A 434 32.07 1.14 -6.13
CA SER A 434 31.40 1.41 -4.84
C SER A 434 29.92 1.72 -4.99
N LEU A 435 29.51 2.33 -6.11
CA LEU A 435 28.08 2.58 -6.36
C LEU A 435 27.35 1.24 -6.51
N SER A 436 27.91 0.31 -7.28
CA SER A 436 27.37 -1.04 -7.43
C SER A 436 27.32 -1.77 -6.10
N ASN A 437 28.35 -1.64 -5.24
CA ASN A 437 28.34 -2.24 -3.91
C ASN A 437 27.22 -1.67 -3.04
N TRP A 438 27.05 -0.34 -3.02
CA TRP A 438 26.04 0.33 -2.22
C TRP A 438 24.62 -0.03 -2.71
N CYS A 439 24.37 0.06 -4.01
CA CYS A 439 23.08 -0.29 -4.60
C CYS A 439 22.71 -1.75 -4.35
N ALA A 440 23.65 -2.69 -4.52
CA ALA A 440 23.40 -4.11 -4.24
C ALA A 440 23.15 -4.38 -2.74
N SER A 441 23.88 -3.69 -1.85
CA SER A 441 23.68 -3.81 -0.40
C SER A 441 22.30 -3.32 0.02
N VAL A 442 21.89 -2.14 -0.48
CA VAL A 442 20.58 -1.56 -0.20
C VAL A 442 19.45 -2.40 -0.83
N ALA A 443 19.62 -2.86 -2.07
CA ALA A 443 18.66 -3.74 -2.72
C ALA A 443 18.44 -5.05 -1.93
N LEU A 444 19.51 -5.67 -1.41
CA LEU A 444 19.41 -6.82 -0.52
C LEU A 444 18.78 -6.46 0.83
N ALA A 445 19.07 -5.28 1.40
CA ALA A 445 18.44 -4.84 2.63
C ALA A 445 16.91 -4.72 2.48
N HIS A 446 16.43 -4.21 1.34
CA HIS A 446 15.00 -4.16 1.00
C HIS A 446 14.39 -5.56 0.77
N ALA A 447 15.18 -6.54 0.31
CA ALA A 447 14.74 -7.94 0.21
C ALA A 447 14.56 -8.61 1.59
N LEU A 448 15.17 -8.06 2.64
CA LEU A 448 15.11 -8.56 4.02
C LEU A 448 14.21 -7.73 4.94
N HIS A 449 13.83 -6.52 4.51
CA HIS A 449 13.09 -5.57 5.32
C HIS A 449 11.75 -6.16 5.78
N ASP A 450 11.49 -6.09 7.09
CA ASP A 450 10.33 -6.67 7.77
C ASP A 450 10.03 -8.15 7.44
N ASN A 451 11.06 -8.95 7.10
CA ASN A 451 10.88 -10.34 6.72
C ASN A 451 11.86 -11.29 7.42
N SER A 452 11.49 -11.77 8.61
CA SER A 452 12.34 -12.66 9.43
C SER A 452 12.68 -13.98 8.74
N ASN A 453 11.75 -14.57 7.99
CA ASN A 453 12.01 -15.82 7.25
C ASN A 453 13.14 -15.61 6.24
N GLN A 454 13.08 -14.55 5.43
CA GLN A 454 14.13 -14.30 4.43
C GLN A 454 15.48 -13.93 5.06
N LYS A 455 15.48 -13.28 6.24
CA LYS A 455 16.72 -13.08 7.01
C LYS A 455 17.37 -14.40 7.39
N GLU A 456 16.59 -15.38 7.84
CA GLU A 456 17.10 -16.73 8.15
C GLU A 456 17.54 -17.49 6.90
N GLN A 457 16.75 -17.44 5.81
CA GLN A 457 17.12 -18.10 4.56
C GLN A 457 18.44 -17.58 4.01
N LEU A 458 18.66 -16.26 4.04
CA LEU A 458 19.88 -15.67 3.50
C LEU A 458 21.14 -16.12 4.27
N LEU A 459 21.03 -16.53 5.54
CA LEU A 459 22.17 -17.06 6.32
C LEU A 459 22.73 -18.36 5.73
N ARG A 460 21.91 -19.08 4.96
CA ARG A 460 22.28 -20.35 4.32
C ARG A 460 23.12 -20.17 3.06
N VAL A 461 23.21 -18.95 2.52
CA VAL A 461 23.96 -18.66 1.29
C VAL A 461 25.46 -18.82 1.54
N GLN A 462 26.10 -19.70 0.76
CA GLN A 462 27.53 -19.97 0.80
C GLN A 462 28.19 -19.50 -0.50
N LEU A 463 29.30 -18.78 -0.38
CA LEU A 463 30.09 -18.28 -1.49
C LEU A 463 31.28 -19.21 -1.73
N ALA A 464 31.51 -19.52 -3.01
CA ALA A 464 32.68 -20.27 -3.43
C ALA A 464 33.94 -19.42 -3.22
N THR A 465 34.96 -20.02 -2.60
CA THR A 465 36.28 -19.40 -2.40
C THR A 465 37.31 -20.01 -3.37
N SER A 466 38.54 -19.50 -3.36
CA SER A 466 39.64 -20.06 -4.16
C SER A 466 39.83 -21.56 -3.90
N LEU A 467 40.20 -22.33 -4.94
CA LEU A 467 40.44 -23.78 -4.82
C LEU A 467 41.25 -24.13 -3.56
N GLY A 468 40.70 -25.02 -2.73
CA GLY A 468 41.33 -25.51 -1.51
C GLY A 468 40.99 -24.73 -0.22
N LYS A 469 40.24 -23.62 -0.30
CA LYS A 469 39.68 -22.95 0.89
C LYS A 469 38.22 -23.38 1.13
N PRO A 470 37.76 -23.43 2.40
CA PRO A 470 36.36 -23.72 2.69
C PRO A 470 35.45 -22.60 2.16
N PRO A 471 34.17 -22.91 1.87
CA PRO A 471 33.19 -21.90 1.51
C PRO A 471 33.00 -20.91 2.67
N ILE A 472 32.61 -19.68 2.33
CA ILE A 472 32.33 -18.63 3.30
C ILE A 472 30.89 -18.18 3.19
N SER A 473 30.21 -17.97 4.33
CA SER A 473 28.84 -17.48 4.30
C SER A 473 28.78 -16.06 3.74
N LEU A 474 27.66 -15.71 3.10
CA LEU A 474 27.43 -14.35 2.60
C LEU A 474 27.55 -13.31 3.72
N LEU A 475 26.96 -13.59 4.88
CA LEU A 475 27.04 -12.74 6.07
C LEU A 475 28.50 -12.44 6.44
N GLN A 476 29.34 -13.48 6.56
CA GLN A 476 30.72 -13.31 6.97
C GLN A 476 31.55 -12.60 5.89
N GLN A 477 31.29 -12.86 4.62
CA GLN A 477 32.00 -12.17 3.54
C GLN A 477 31.70 -10.67 3.53
N CYS A 478 30.45 -10.27 3.77
CA CYS A 478 30.08 -8.86 3.94
C CYS A 478 30.86 -8.22 5.10
N THR A 479 30.98 -8.91 6.24
CA THR A 479 31.75 -8.42 7.40
C THR A 479 33.26 -8.36 7.12
N ASN A 480 33.81 -9.34 6.41
CA ASN A 480 35.23 -9.37 6.05
C ASN A 480 35.64 -8.19 5.16
N ILE A 481 34.75 -7.71 4.28
CA ILE A 481 35.03 -6.54 3.43
C ILE A 481 35.18 -5.27 4.28
N LEU A 482 34.49 -5.18 5.41
CA LEU A 482 34.62 -4.05 6.34
C LEU A 482 36.03 -3.98 6.94
N SER A 483 36.63 -5.12 7.30
CA SER A 483 37.95 -5.21 7.93
C SER A 483 39.12 -5.19 6.93
N GLN A 484 38.87 -5.48 5.65
CA GLN A 484 39.87 -5.45 4.58
C GLN A 484 40.17 -4.03 4.04
N GLY A 485 39.54 -2.99 4.62
CA GLY A 485 39.61 -1.60 4.17
C GLY A 485 41.03 -1.05 3.96
N ASP A 486 42.04 -1.49 4.72
CA ASP A 486 43.42 -0.98 4.61
C ASP A 486 44.26 -1.64 3.52
N LYS A 487 43.96 -2.89 3.12
CA LYS A 487 44.82 -3.68 2.22
C LYS A 487 44.48 -3.52 0.74
N ILE A 488 43.33 -2.92 0.41
CA ILE A 488 42.87 -2.72 -0.96
C ILE A 488 43.04 -1.24 -1.32
N SER A 489 43.91 -0.91 -2.28
CA SER A 489 44.14 0.47 -2.72
C SER A 489 42.94 1.01 -3.51
N ARG A 490 41.99 1.65 -2.81
CA ARG A 490 40.86 2.39 -3.41
C ARG A 490 40.68 3.70 -2.63
N LYS A 491 41.26 4.82 -3.08
CA LYS A 491 41.07 6.14 -2.45
C LYS A 491 39.65 6.65 -2.79
N GLY A 492 38.87 7.07 -1.80
CA GLY A 492 37.52 7.66 -1.96
C GLY A 492 36.35 6.67 -1.92
N SER A 493 36.42 5.54 -2.62
CA SER A 493 35.29 4.60 -2.80
C SER A 493 35.02 3.64 -1.62
N LYS A 494 35.87 3.64 -0.58
CA LYS A 494 35.83 2.66 0.53
C LYS A 494 34.73 2.93 1.56
N VAL A 495 34.43 4.19 1.83
CA VAL A 495 33.41 4.57 2.83
C VAL A 495 32.03 4.17 2.32
N GLN A 496 31.69 4.53 1.08
CA GLN A 496 30.39 4.21 0.47
C GLN A 496 30.10 2.69 0.46
N THR A 497 31.06 1.86 0.06
CA THR A 497 30.93 0.39 0.13
C THR A 497 30.65 -0.08 1.56
N ARG A 498 31.43 0.39 2.54
CA ARG A 498 31.25 0.00 3.96
C ARG A 498 29.93 0.48 4.52
N VAL A 499 29.50 1.69 4.18
CA VAL A 499 28.19 2.24 4.59
C VAL A 499 27.06 1.37 4.05
N GLY A 500 27.08 1.03 2.75
CA GLY A 500 26.09 0.13 2.16
C GLY A 500 26.03 -1.23 2.86
N LEU A 501 27.19 -1.86 3.08
CA LEU A 501 27.29 -3.15 3.76
C LEU A 501 26.85 -3.09 5.22
N LEU A 502 27.19 -2.03 5.95
CA LEU A 502 26.75 -1.83 7.34
C LEU A 502 25.24 -1.63 7.43
N MET A 503 24.62 -0.90 6.49
CA MET A 503 23.15 -0.78 6.40
C MET A 503 22.50 -2.15 6.16
N LEU A 504 23.06 -2.96 5.26
CA LEU A 504 22.61 -4.33 5.03
C LEU A 504 22.73 -5.17 6.31
N LEU A 505 23.89 -5.18 6.97
CA LEU A 505 24.13 -5.97 8.18
C LEU A 505 23.21 -5.54 9.33
N CYS A 506 23.05 -4.24 9.56
CA CYS A 506 22.13 -3.72 10.58
C CYS A 506 20.68 -4.15 10.28
N THR A 507 20.24 -4.06 9.03
CA THR A 507 18.90 -4.47 8.61
C THR A 507 18.69 -5.98 8.77
N TRP A 508 19.69 -6.77 8.40
CA TRP A 508 19.67 -8.23 8.45
C TRP A 508 19.63 -8.75 9.89
N ILE A 509 20.43 -8.18 10.79
CA ILE A 509 20.53 -8.65 12.18
C ILE A 509 19.39 -8.10 13.06
N SER A 510 18.85 -6.92 12.72
CA SER A 510 17.70 -6.36 13.45
C SER A 510 16.49 -7.31 13.45
N ASN A 511 15.81 -7.46 14.59
CA ASN A 511 14.66 -8.36 14.77
C ASN A 511 14.94 -9.83 14.36
N CYS A 512 16.20 -10.29 14.36
CA CYS A 512 16.56 -11.66 14.00
C CYS A 512 17.68 -12.23 14.92
N PRO A 513 17.31 -12.83 16.07
CA PRO A 513 18.30 -13.37 17.03
C PRO A 513 19.22 -14.44 16.43
N ILE A 514 18.73 -15.26 15.51
CA ILE A 514 19.56 -16.28 14.83
C ILE A 514 20.67 -15.62 14.01
N ALA A 515 20.38 -14.52 13.32
CA ALA A 515 21.40 -13.75 12.60
C ALA A 515 22.42 -13.11 13.56
N VAL A 516 21.98 -12.64 14.74
CA VAL A 516 22.87 -12.17 15.81
C VAL A 516 23.83 -13.29 16.22
N THR A 517 23.32 -14.49 16.48
CA THR A 517 24.13 -15.65 16.89
C THR A 517 25.14 -16.04 15.82
N HIS A 518 24.73 -16.11 14.55
CA HIS A 518 25.65 -16.37 13.44
C HIS A 518 26.75 -15.31 13.31
N PHE A 519 26.41 -14.03 13.51
CA PHE A 519 27.39 -12.94 13.48
C PHE A 519 28.38 -13.01 14.65
N LEU A 520 27.89 -13.27 15.87
CA LEU A 520 28.72 -13.34 17.08
C LEU A 520 29.54 -14.63 17.18
N HIS A 521 29.15 -15.70 16.48
CA HIS A 521 29.87 -16.97 16.48
C HIS A 521 31.31 -16.80 15.96
N ASN A 522 31.52 -15.92 14.97
CA ASN A 522 32.86 -15.60 14.50
C ASN A 522 33.56 -14.61 15.46
N GLN A 523 34.63 -15.11 16.09
CA GLN A 523 35.39 -14.40 17.11
C GLN A 523 36.12 -13.15 16.61
N GLU A 524 36.26 -12.95 15.29
CA GLU A 524 36.92 -11.77 14.72
C GLU A 524 36.00 -10.54 14.64
N ASN A 525 34.68 -10.75 14.62
CA ASN A 525 33.71 -9.70 14.32
C ASN A 525 33.61 -8.66 15.46
N VAL A 526 33.47 -9.11 16.71
CA VAL A 526 33.34 -8.21 17.88
C VAL A 526 34.63 -7.40 18.12
N PRO A 527 35.83 -7.99 18.13
CA PRO A 527 37.08 -7.23 18.24
C PRO A 527 37.20 -6.15 17.15
N PHE A 528 36.87 -6.48 15.89
CA PHE A 528 36.86 -5.51 14.80
C PHE A 528 35.94 -4.32 15.07
N LEU A 529 34.67 -4.57 15.43
CA LEU A 529 33.72 -3.49 15.73
C LEU A 529 34.22 -2.61 16.87
N THR A 530 34.75 -3.23 17.92
CA THR A 530 35.19 -2.50 19.11
C THR A 530 36.43 -1.65 18.82
N ALA A 531 37.36 -2.14 18.01
CA ALA A 531 38.51 -1.37 17.54
C ALA A 531 38.04 -0.15 16.72
N GLN A 532 37.19 -0.36 15.72
CA GLN A 532 36.66 0.71 14.86
C GLN A 532 35.93 1.81 15.64
N ILE A 533 35.14 1.45 16.66
CA ILE A 533 34.41 2.44 17.48
C ILE A 533 35.37 3.18 18.43
N SER A 534 36.40 2.51 18.94
CA SER A 534 37.34 3.08 19.92
C SER A 534 38.40 4.00 19.31
N GLU A 535 38.72 3.83 18.02
CA GLU A 535 39.74 4.62 17.35
C GLU A 535 39.31 6.08 17.13
N ASN A 536 40.25 7.02 17.26
CA ASN A 536 40.00 8.42 16.89
C ASN A 536 40.31 8.62 15.40
N LEU A 537 39.33 8.26 14.56
CA LEU A 537 39.42 8.39 13.11
C LEU A 537 39.01 9.81 12.64
N GLY A 538 39.36 10.14 11.39
CA GLY A 538 39.00 11.42 10.76
C GLY A 538 37.49 11.60 10.54
N GLU A 539 37.07 12.80 10.14
CA GLU A 539 35.64 13.12 9.96
C GLU A 539 34.94 12.20 8.95
N ASP A 540 35.63 11.83 7.87
CA ASP A 540 35.12 10.96 6.80
C ASP A 540 34.77 9.54 7.28
N GLU A 541 35.35 9.09 8.39
CA GLU A 541 35.11 7.76 8.97
C GLU A 541 34.03 7.77 10.07
N ARG A 542 33.63 8.95 10.56
CA ARG A 542 32.67 9.07 11.68
C ARG A 542 31.35 8.34 11.39
N LEU A 543 30.87 8.40 10.15
CA LEU A 543 29.66 7.69 9.76
C LEU A 543 29.83 6.16 9.89
N VAL A 544 30.96 5.62 9.43
CA VAL A 544 31.29 4.19 9.55
C VAL A 544 31.37 3.79 11.02
N GLN A 545 32.00 4.62 11.86
CA GLN A 545 32.07 4.38 13.31
C GLN A 545 30.69 4.35 13.96
N GLY A 546 29.82 5.29 13.62
CA GLY A 546 28.45 5.32 14.12
C GLY A 546 27.66 4.09 13.71
N LEU A 547 27.79 3.66 12.44
CA LEU A 547 27.15 2.44 11.94
C LEU A 547 27.70 1.16 12.59
N CYS A 548 29.01 1.10 12.90
CA CYS A 548 29.59 0.01 13.69
C CYS A 548 29.03 -0.01 15.12
N ALA A 549 28.86 1.16 15.76
CA ALA A 549 28.23 1.28 17.07
C ALA A 549 26.77 0.82 17.02
N LEU A 550 26.01 1.20 15.99
CA LEU A 550 24.65 0.70 15.77
C LEU A 550 24.62 -0.83 15.63
N LEU A 551 25.49 -1.41 14.80
CA LEU A 551 25.55 -2.86 14.58
C LEU A 551 25.85 -3.62 15.88
N LEU A 552 26.82 -3.14 16.68
CA LEU A 552 27.13 -3.72 17.98
C LEU A 552 25.96 -3.56 18.96
N GLY A 553 25.29 -2.40 18.93
CA GLY A 553 24.08 -2.13 19.73
C GLY A 553 22.92 -3.06 19.38
N ILE A 554 22.69 -3.33 18.09
CA ILE A 554 21.71 -4.31 17.59
C ILE A 554 22.05 -5.71 18.11
N CYS A 555 23.32 -6.11 18.05
CA CYS A 555 23.78 -7.41 18.57
C CYS A 555 23.58 -7.56 20.08
N ILE A 556 23.51 -6.46 20.84
CA ILE A 556 23.18 -6.48 22.28
C ILE A 556 21.65 -6.55 22.46
N TYR A 557 20.92 -5.68 21.77
CA TYR A 557 19.48 -5.53 21.95
C TYR A 557 18.72 -6.80 21.57
N TYR A 558 19.02 -7.38 20.40
CA TYR A 558 18.38 -8.60 19.87
C TYR A 558 19.09 -9.90 20.23
N ASN A 559 20.09 -9.87 21.12
CA ASN A 559 20.72 -11.09 21.62
C ASN A 559 19.72 -11.95 22.41
N ASP A 560 19.72 -13.25 22.21
CA ASP A 560 18.93 -14.21 22.99
C ASP A 560 19.74 -14.92 24.09
N ASN A 561 21.00 -14.53 24.28
CA ASN A 561 21.99 -15.14 25.19
C ASN A 561 22.29 -16.62 24.90
N SER A 562 21.95 -17.14 23.71
CA SER A 562 22.25 -18.52 23.32
C SER A 562 23.75 -18.81 23.19
N LEU A 563 24.56 -17.80 22.87
CA LEU A 563 26.01 -17.93 22.72
C LEU A 563 26.76 -17.50 23.99
N GLU A 564 27.27 -18.48 24.75
CA GLU A 564 27.94 -18.23 26.04
C GLU A 564 29.10 -17.24 25.97
N ASN A 565 29.86 -17.23 24.88
CA ASN A 565 31.04 -16.36 24.71
C ASN A 565 30.67 -14.87 24.57
N TYR A 566 29.47 -14.56 24.07
CA TYR A 566 29.02 -13.19 23.79
C TYR A 566 27.56 -12.96 24.23
N THR A 567 27.30 -13.13 25.53
CA THR A 567 26.03 -12.73 26.15
C THR A 567 25.89 -11.20 26.19
N LYS A 568 24.66 -10.69 26.38
CA LYS A 568 24.39 -9.25 26.51
C LYS A 568 25.32 -8.57 27.51
N GLU A 569 25.44 -9.16 28.70
CA GLU A 569 26.27 -8.63 29.78
C GLU A 569 27.76 -8.57 29.39
N LYS A 570 28.29 -9.63 28.76
CA LYS A 570 29.68 -9.65 28.30
C LYS A 570 29.95 -8.57 27.26
N LEU A 571 29.03 -8.36 26.33
CA LEU A 571 29.15 -7.31 25.30
C LEU A 571 29.09 -5.91 25.91
N LYS A 572 28.19 -5.65 26.88
CA LYS A 572 28.13 -4.38 27.61
C LYS A 572 29.40 -4.09 28.40
N GLN A 573 29.92 -5.08 29.12
CA GLN A 573 31.19 -4.94 29.84
C GLN A 573 32.35 -4.67 28.88
N LEU A 574 32.31 -5.23 27.67
CA LEU A 574 33.31 -4.95 26.64
C LEU A 574 33.23 -3.50 26.18
N ILE A 575 32.02 -2.97 25.91
CA ILE A 575 31.82 -1.54 25.61
C ILE A 575 32.36 -0.68 26.75
N GLU A 576 32.00 -0.97 27.99
CA GLU A 576 32.43 -0.20 29.15
C GLU A 576 33.95 -0.17 29.31
N LYS A 577 34.64 -1.30 29.12
CA LYS A 577 36.09 -1.42 29.31
C LYS A 577 36.91 -0.90 28.13
N ARG A 578 36.43 -1.03 26.88
CA ARG A 578 37.22 -0.72 25.68
C ARG A 578 36.88 0.61 25.01
N ILE A 579 35.64 1.08 25.17
CA ILE A 579 35.13 2.27 24.47
C ILE A 579 34.69 3.34 25.46
N GLY A 580 33.98 2.94 26.52
CA GLY A 580 33.22 3.80 27.42
C GLY A 580 31.78 3.97 26.94
N LYS A 581 30.79 3.84 27.85
CA LYS A 581 29.35 3.90 27.51
C LYS A 581 28.94 5.24 26.90
N GLU A 582 29.45 6.35 27.44
CA GLU A 582 29.17 7.69 26.91
C GLU A 582 29.75 7.89 25.51
N ASN A 583 31.01 7.49 25.31
CA ASN A 583 31.68 7.56 24.01
C ASN A 583 30.96 6.68 22.97
N PHE A 584 30.50 5.47 23.35
CA PHE A 584 29.69 4.62 22.46
C PHE A 584 28.42 5.32 21.98
N VAL A 585 27.69 5.99 22.87
CA VAL A 585 26.47 6.73 22.51
C VAL A 585 26.76 7.99 21.71
N GLU A 586 27.86 8.68 22.00
CA GLU A 586 28.31 9.80 21.17
C GLU A 586 28.58 9.35 19.74
N LYS A 587 29.31 8.23 19.56
CA LYS A 587 29.60 7.65 18.24
C LYS A 587 28.33 7.18 17.54
N LEU A 588 27.39 6.54 18.24
CA LEU A 588 26.08 6.15 17.70
C LEU A 588 25.33 7.36 17.13
N GLY A 589 25.37 8.50 17.83
CA GLY A 589 24.74 9.74 17.40
C GLY A 589 25.39 10.40 16.16
N PHE A 590 26.54 9.93 15.67
CA PHE A 590 27.13 10.43 14.42
C PHE A 590 26.24 10.15 13.20
N ILE A 591 25.41 9.11 13.26
CA ILE A 591 24.51 8.74 12.15
C ILE A 591 23.46 9.84 11.93
N THR A 592 22.73 10.21 12.98
CA THR A 592 21.62 11.18 12.90
C THR A 592 22.10 12.63 12.77
N LYS A 593 23.34 12.91 13.19
CA LYS A 593 23.99 14.22 13.04
C LYS A 593 24.63 14.45 11.66
N HIS A 594 24.71 13.42 10.82
CA HIS A 594 25.30 13.55 9.48
C HIS A 594 24.43 14.46 8.60
N GLU A 595 25.06 15.35 7.82
CA GLU A 595 24.38 16.37 7.00
C GLU A 595 23.32 15.79 6.04
N LEU A 596 23.61 14.64 5.44
CA LEU A 596 22.72 13.95 4.50
C LEU A 596 21.56 13.16 5.15
N TYR A 597 21.58 12.92 6.47
CA TYR A 597 20.59 12.07 7.14
C TYR A 597 19.17 12.65 7.05
N SER A 598 19.02 13.94 7.39
CA SER A 598 17.73 14.63 7.37
C SER A 598 17.08 14.65 5.99
N ARG A 599 17.89 14.74 4.93
CA ARG A 599 17.39 14.70 3.53
C ARG A 599 16.89 13.31 3.16
N ALA A 600 17.64 12.25 3.49
CA ALA A 600 17.24 10.87 3.21
C ALA A 600 15.97 10.44 3.99
N ALA A 601 15.76 11.00 5.18
CA ALA A 601 14.58 10.71 6.00
C ALA A 601 13.26 11.29 5.44
N GLN A 602 13.30 12.25 4.51
CA GLN A 602 12.10 12.95 4.06
C GLN A 602 11.25 12.16 3.06
N LYS A 603 11.88 11.49 2.09
CA LYS A 603 11.17 10.84 0.97
C LYS A 603 11.83 9.51 0.58
N PRO A 604 11.04 8.51 0.13
CA PRO A 604 11.58 7.23 -0.33
C PRO A 604 12.47 7.30 -1.58
N GLN A 605 12.24 8.26 -2.48
CA GLN A 605 12.98 8.33 -3.74
C GLN A 605 14.46 8.71 -3.49
N PRO A 606 15.44 7.94 -4.00
CA PRO A 606 16.87 8.24 -3.93
C PRO A 606 17.24 9.37 -4.89
N SER A 607 16.98 10.62 -4.51
CA SER A 607 17.36 11.82 -5.26
C SER A 607 18.66 12.43 -4.72
N PHE A 608 19.78 11.89 -5.19
CA PHE A 608 21.12 12.37 -4.88
C PHE A 608 21.61 13.32 -5.98
N SER A 609 22.25 14.43 -5.61
CA SER A 609 22.80 15.39 -6.59
C SER A 609 24.08 14.89 -7.24
N THR A 610 24.89 14.12 -6.51
CA THR A 610 26.17 13.55 -6.98
C THR A 610 26.33 12.13 -6.44
N PRO A 611 27.14 11.27 -7.08
CA PRO A 611 27.45 9.92 -6.59
C PRO A 611 27.97 9.86 -5.15
N GLU A 612 28.68 10.89 -4.70
CA GLU A 612 29.27 10.97 -3.35
C GLU A 612 28.19 11.12 -2.26
N HIS A 613 27.04 11.70 -2.60
CA HIS A 613 25.92 11.88 -1.66
C HIS A 613 25.07 10.61 -1.47
N MET A 614 25.33 9.54 -2.24
CA MET A 614 24.66 8.25 -2.09
C MET A 614 25.23 7.48 -0.89
N LEU A 615 24.78 7.86 0.31
CA LEU A 615 25.21 7.26 1.57
C LEU A 615 24.05 6.64 2.36
N PHE A 616 22.91 7.32 2.47
CA PHE A 616 21.76 6.86 3.27
C PHE A 616 20.61 6.36 2.41
N ASP A 617 20.01 5.25 2.83
CA ASP A 617 18.72 4.76 2.34
C ASP A 617 17.57 5.26 3.24
N HIS A 618 16.41 5.53 2.63
CA HIS A 618 15.25 6.06 3.36
C HIS A 618 14.72 5.10 4.44
N GLU A 619 14.53 3.82 4.12
CA GLU A 619 14.01 2.85 5.10
C GLU A 619 15.04 2.59 6.20
N PHE A 620 16.34 2.66 5.89
CA PHE A 620 17.39 2.61 6.91
C PHE A 620 17.33 3.77 7.91
N THR A 621 17.01 5.01 7.49
CA THR A 621 16.83 6.11 8.45
C THR A 621 15.71 5.87 9.44
N LYS A 622 14.64 5.13 9.05
CA LYS A 622 13.57 4.74 9.97
C LYS A 622 14.06 3.73 10.99
N LEU A 623 14.84 2.74 10.55
CA LEU A 623 15.48 1.75 11.43
C LEU A 623 16.37 2.43 12.49
N VAL A 624 17.19 3.41 12.08
CA VAL A 624 18.04 4.17 13.01
C VAL A 624 17.17 4.91 14.04
N LYS A 625 16.14 5.64 13.58
CA LYS A 625 15.23 6.39 14.44
C LYS A 625 14.51 5.52 15.46
N GLU A 626 14.13 4.30 15.07
CA GLU A 626 13.50 3.32 15.95
C GLU A 626 14.49 2.78 16.99
N LEU A 627 15.71 2.43 16.57
CA LEU A 627 16.65 1.68 17.38
C LEU A 627 17.58 2.53 18.26
N GLU A 628 17.93 3.75 17.86
CA GLU A 628 18.92 4.58 18.56
C GLU A 628 18.55 4.80 20.03
N GLY A 629 17.29 5.14 20.30
CA GLY A 629 16.80 5.40 21.66
C GLY A 629 16.75 4.14 22.53
N VAL A 630 16.30 3.01 21.98
CA VAL A 630 16.20 1.75 22.72
C VAL A 630 17.57 1.11 22.97
N ILE A 631 18.50 1.20 22.01
CA ILE A 631 19.89 0.75 22.17
C ILE A 631 20.61 1.59 23.21
N THR A 632 20.45 2.92 23.18
CA THR A 632 21.05 3.82 24.17
C THR A 632 20.66 3.44 25.59
N LYS A 633 19.36 3.16 25.81
CA LYS A 633 18.84 2.67 27.09
C LYS A 633 19.41 1.31 27.43
N ALA A 634 19.41 0.35 26.49
CA ALA A 634 19.90 -1.00 26.72
C ALA A 634 21.37 -1.04 27.16
N VAL A 635 22.24 -0.21 26.56
CA VAL A 635 23.68 -0.16 26.91
C VAL A 635 23.94 0.45 28.28
N HIS A 636 23.15 1.44 28.70
CA HIS A 636 23.27 2.08 30.01
C HIS A 636 22.68 1.24 31.16
N LYS A 637 21.75 0.35 30.83
CA LYS A 637 21.01 -0.43 31.80
C LYS A 637 21.89 -1.39 32.60
N SER A 638 21.67 -1.42 33.91
CA SER A 638 22.40 -2.27 34.85
C SER A 638 21.88 -3.72 34.87
N SER A 639 22.75 -4.67 35.28
CA SER A 639 22.40 -6.10 35.33
C SER A 639 21.21 -6.42 36.25
N GLU A 640 21.00 -5.63 37.32
CA GLU A 640 19.87 -5.80 38.23
C GLU A 640 18.53 -5.38 37.62
N GLU A 641 18.53 -4.31 36.82
CA GLU A 641 17.34 -3.84 36.12
C GLU A 641 16.99 -4.74 34.94
N GLU A 642 17.97 -5.42 34.32
CA GLU A 642 17.72 -6.41 33.27
C GLU A 642 17.10 -7.69 33.80
N LYS A 643 17.58 -8.21 34.94
CA LYS A 643 16.97 -9.39 35.57
C LYS A 643 15.51 -9.15 35.93
N LYS A 644 15.20 -7.96 36.45
CA LYS A 644 13.81 -7.54 36.74
C LYS A 644 12.96 -7.45 35.48
N GLU A 645 13.51 -6.91 34.37
CA GLU A 645 12.76 -6.84 33.12
C GLU A 645 12.63 -8.18 32.41
N GLU A 646 13.62 -9.08 32.48
CA GLU A 646 13.49 -10.45 31.97
C GLU A 646 12.44 -11.25 32.75
N GLU A 647 12.34 -11.04 34.06
CA GLU A 647 11.29 -11.61 34.89
C GLU A 647 9.90 -11.04 34.53
N VAL A 648 9.81 -9.72 34.33
CA VAL A 648 8.60 -9.05 33.86
C VAL A 648 8.24 -9.47 32.43
N LYS A 649 9.22 -9.64 31.54
CA LYS A 649 9.04 -10.07 30.15
C LYS A 649 8.57 -11.52 30.08
N LYS A 650 9.12 -12.42 30.89
CA LYS A 650 8.61 -13.80 31.01
C LYS A 650 7.15 -13.82 31.49
N THR A 651 6.81 -12.95 32.43
CA THR A 651 5.43 -12.79 32.93
C THR A 651 4.50 -12.24 31.84
N LEU A 652 4.97 -11.26 31.06
CA LEU A 652 4.25 -10.69 29.91
C LEU A 652 4.14 -11.66 28.73
N GLU A 653 5.17 -12.45 28.43
CA GLU A 653 5.15 -13.48 27.36
C GLU A 653 4.20 -14.62 27.72
N GLN A 654 4.11 -15.00 29.01
CA GLN A 654 3.05 -15.88 29.50
C GLN A 654 1.66 -15.25 29.28
N HIS A 655 1.52 -13.95 29.57
CA HIS A 655 0.27 -13.23 29.34
C HIS A 655 -0.06 -13.10 27.83
N ASP A 656 0.92 -12.84 26.97
CA ASP A 656 0.75 -12.72 25.52
C ASP A 656 0.46 -14.07 24.87
N SER A 657 1.04 -15.17 25.38
CA SER A 657 0.67 -16.52 24.97
C SER A 657 -0.81 -16.80 25.24
N ILE A 658 -1.31 -16.38 26.41
CA ILE A 658 -2.72 -16.50 26.78
C ILE A 658 -3.59 -15.60 25.87
N VAL A 659 -3.18 -14.36 25.63
CA VAL A 659 -3.89 -13.43 24.73
C VAL A 659 -3.90 -13.92 23.28
N THR A 660 -2.83 -14.57 22.81
CA THR A 660 -2.75 -15.15 21.47
C THR A 660 -3.72 -16.31 21.31
N GLN A 661 -3.83 -17.19 22.32
CA GLN A 661 -4.85 -18.23 22.36
C GLN A 661 -6.27 -17.63 22.31
N TYR A 662 -6.54 -16.54 23.04
CA TYR A 662 -7.82 -15.85 22.95
C TYR A 662 -8.06 -15.19 21.58
N LYS A 663 -7.04 -14.63 20.94
CA LYS A 663 -7.16 -14.03 19.61
C LYS A 663 -7.40 -15.07 18.51
N GLU A 664 -6.76 -16.24 18.59
CA GLU A 664 -7.01 -17.37 17.69
C GLU A 664 -8.44 -17.88 17.88
N LEU A 665 -8.90 -18.02 19.13
CA LEU A 665 -10.29 -18.38 19.43
C LEU A 665 -11.27 -17.36 18.85
N ILE A 666 -11.00 -16.06 18.98
CA ILE A 666 -11.83 -14.99 18.41
C ILE A 666 -11.82 -15.03 16.88
N ARG A 667 -10.67 -15.32 16.23
CA ARG A 667 -10.62 -15.46 14.76
C ARG A 667 -11.42 -16.63 14.26
N ASP A 668 -11.35 -17.78 14.94
CA ASP A 668 -12.17 -18.95 14.59
C ASP A 668 -13.65 -18.63 14.79
N GLN A 669 -14.00 -17.92 15.87
CA GLN A 669 -15.36 -17.45 16.12
C GLN A 669 -15.84 -16.46 15.05
N ASP A 670 -15.01 -15.50 14.63
CA ASP A 670 -15.32 -14.53 13.58
C ASP A 670 -15.45 -15.19 12.20
N ALA A 671 -14.62 -16.19 11.90
CA ALA A 671 -14.72 -16.99 10.69
C ALA A 671 -16.04 -17.76 10.65
N GLN A 672 -16.40 -18.43 11.74
CA GLN A 672 -17.70 -19.11 11.89
C GLN A 672 -18.86 -18.11 11.81
N LEU A 673 -18.77 -16.95 12.45
CA LEU A 673 -19.79 -15.89 12.37
C LEU A 673 -19.98 -15.37 10.94
N THR A 674 -18.89 -15.28 10.18
CA THR A 674 -18.94 -14.85 8.78
C THR A 674 -19.60 -15.92 7.91
N GLU A 675 -19.24 -17.18 8.10
CA GLU A 675 -19.86 -18.31 7.41
C GLU A 675 -21.36 -18.43 7.72
N LEU A 676 -21.74 -18.32 9.01
CA LEU A 676 -23.14 -18.29 9.42
C LEU A 676 -23.89 -17.10 8.81
N LYS A 677 -23.28 -15.90 8.75
CA LYS A 677 -23.89 -14.74 8.09
C LYS A 677 -24.10 -14.95 6.60
N GLU A 678 -23.14 -15.56 5.90
CA GLU A 678 -23.29 -15.91 4.48
C GLU A 678 -24.41 -16.94 4.27
N GLN A 679 -24.50 -17.96 5.12
CA GLN A 679 -25.58 -18.94 5.09
C GLN A 679 -26.95 -18.30 5.36
N VAL A 680 -27.06 -17.41 6.35
CA VAL A 680 -28.29 -16.65 6.64
C VAL A 680 -28.69 -15.78 5.45
N GLN A 681 -27.73 -15.10 4.80
CA GLN A 681 -28.02 -14.30 3.59
C GLN A 681 -28.49 -15.16 2.41
N LEU A 682 -27.89 -16.34 2.23
CA LEU A 682 -28.31 -17.30 1.20
C LEU A 682 -29.73 -17.82 1.45
N LEU A 683 -30.02 -18.27 2.69
CA LEU A 683 -31.34 -18.74 3.09
C LEU A 683 -32.38 -17.62 3.01
N THR A 684 -32.03 -16.38 3.36
CA THR A 684 -32.92 -15.22 3.22
C THR A 684 -33.26 -14.97 1.76
N ARG A 685 -32.29 -15.01 0.83
CA ARG A 685 -32.55 -14.92 -0.61
C ARG A 685 -33.45 -16.06 -1.11
N GLN A 686 -33.23 -17.28 -0.64
CA GLN A 686 -34.06 -18.43 -1.01
C GLN A 686 -35.49 -18.27 -0.50
N LYS A 687 -35.67 -17.77 0.74
CA LYS A 687 -36.98 -17.43 1.29
C LYS A 687 -37.68 -16.36 0.46
N GLU A 688 -37.01 -15.25 0.15
CA GLU A 688 -37.57 -14.19 -0.70
C GLU A 688 -37.99 -14.72 -2.09
N GLN A 689 -37.21 -15.63 -2.67
CA GLN A 689 -37.53 -16.26 -3.95
C GLN A 689 -38.74 -17.21 -3.84
N MET A 690 -38.85 -17.98 -2.76
CA MET A 690 -40.03 -18.82 -2.48
C MET A 690 -41.27 -17.97 -2.22
N ASP A 691 -41.17 -16.88 -1.45
CA ASP A 691 -42.28 -15.95 -1.17
C ASP A 691 -42.80 -15.29 -2.46
N LEU A 692 -41.89 -14.89 -3.37
CA LEU A 692 -42.27 -14.42 -4.70
C LEU A 692 -43.02 -15.49 -5.50
N THR A 693 -42.55 -16.74 -5.44
CA THR A 693 -43.17 -17.87 -6.14
C THR A 693 -44.56 -18.19 -5.57
N ILE A 694 -44.70 -18.19 -4.24
CA ILE A 694 -45.98 -18.39 -3.54
C ILE A 694 -46.96 -17.26 -3.91
N THR A 695 -46.49 -16.01 -3.91
CA THR A 695 -47.32 -14.85 -4.32
C THR A 695 -47.80 -14.99 -5.76
N GLN A 696 -46.92 -15.48 -6.64
CA GLN A 696 -47.26 -15.72 -8.06
C GLN A 696 -48.26 -16.88 -8.21
N GLN A 697 -48.12 -17.96 -7.44
CA GLN A 697 -49.08 -19.06 -7.42
C GLN A 697 -50.42 -18.65 -6.82
N LEU A 698 -50.44 -17.87 -5.74
CA LEU A 698 -51.67 -17.31 -5.16
C LEU A 698 -52.40 -16.40 -6.16
N SER A 699 -51.65 -15.59 -6.92
CA SER A 699 -52.19 -14.80 -8.03
C SER A 699 -52.83 -15.68 -9.12
N GLN A 700 -52.19 -16.79 -9.50
CA GLN A 700 -52.74 -17.74 -10.47
C GLN A 700 -53.97 -18.46 -9.94
N ILE A 701 -53.96 -18.88 -8.67
CA ILE A 701 -55.12 -19.48 -8.00
C ILE A 701 -56.27 -18.48 -7.95
N GLN A 702 -56.00 -17.20 -7.67
CA GLN A 702 -57.02 -16.16 -7.69
C GLN A 702 -57.57 -15.94 -9.11
N GLN A 703 -56.71 -15.90 -10.14
CA GLN A 703 -57.16 -15.85 -11.53
C GLN A 703 -58.03 -17.07 -11.91
N HIS A 704 -57.65 -18.27 -11.48
CA HIS A 704 -58.44 -19.48 -11.71
C HIS A 704 -59.76 -19.46 -10.93
N LYS A 705 -59.78 -18.94 -9.70
CA LYS A 705 -61.00 -18.68 -8.93
C LYS A 705 -61.89 -17.66 -9.62
N ASP A 706 -61.34 -16.59 -10.16
CA ASP A 706 -62.09 -15.57 -10.89
C ASP A 706 -62.63 -16.14 -12.21
N GLN A 707 -61.86 -16.96 -12.92
CA GLN A 707 -62.32 -17.69 -14.10
C GLN A 707 -63.42 -18.71 -13.74
N TYR A 708 -63.27 -19.43 -12.63
CA TYR A 708 -64.28 -20.35 -12.10
C TYR A 708 -65.55 -19.59 -11.70
N ASN A 709 -65.43 -18.44 -11.04
CA ASN A 709 -66.55 -17.59 -10.66
C ASN A 709 -67.23 -16.96 -11.89
N ILE A 710 -66.48 -16.60 -12.92
CA ILE A 710 -67.03 -16.16 -14.22
C ILE A 710 -67.75 -17.32 -14.92
N LEU A 711 -67.23 -18.55 -14.87
CA LEU A 711 -67.92 -19.74 -15.35
C LEU A 711 -69.19 -20.03 -14.51
N LYS A 712 -69.12 -19.89 -13.20
CA LYS A 712 -70.22 -20.07 -12.26
C LYS A 712 -71.30 -18.99 -12.44
N LEU A 713 -70.93 -17.74 -12.73
CA LEU A 713 -71.85 -16.65 -13.08
C LEU A 713 -72.47 -16.83 -14.49
N LYS A 714 -71.77 -17.52 -15.41
CA LYS A 714 -72.34 -17.93 -16.70
C LYS A 714 -73.29 -19.13 -16.59
N LEU A 715 -73.12 -20.00 -15.59
CA LEU A 715 -74.00 -21.14 -15.30
C LEU A 715 -75.05 -20.88 -14.21
N GLY A 716 -74.90 -19.82 -13.42
CA GLY A 716 -75.76 -19.43 -12.30
C GLY A 716 -76.56 -18.19 -12.62
N LYS A 717 -77.38 -18.27 -13.66
CA LYS A 717 -78.45 -17.32 -13.92
C LYS A 717 -79.77 -17.95 -13.47
N ASP A 718 -79.89 -18.21 -12.17
CA ASP A 718 -81.13 -18.47 -11.45
C ASP A 718 -80.87 -18.40 -9.94
N GLY A 719 -81.60 -17.55 -9.22
CA GLY A 719 -81.64 -17.51 -7.75
C GLY A 719 -81.18 -16.20 -7.12
N ALA A 720 -82.11 -15.50 -6.48
CA ALA A 720 -82.02 -14.13 -6.00
C ALA A 720 -81.82 -13.99 -4.46
N GLY A 721 -81.29 -12.83 -4.05
CA GLY A 721 -81.46 -12.17 -2.74
C GLY A 721 -80.58 -12.68 -1.59
N SER A 722 -80.22 -11.93 -0.54
CA SER A 722 -80.31 -10.52 -0.16
C SER A 722 -79.45 -10.31 1.11
N GLN A 723 -78.80 -9.15 1.20
CA GLN A 723 -78.16 -8.42 2.34
C GLN A 723 -78.20 -8.91 3.80
N GLY A 724 -77.13 -8.59 4.55
CA GLY A 724 -77.19 -8.16 5.97
C GLY A 724 -75.88 -8.28 6.80
N ASP A 725 -75.31 -7.14 7.21
CA ASP A 725 -74.15 -6.92 8.13
C ASP A 725 -74.26 -7.66 9.49
N VAL A 726 -73.20 -7.94 10.29
CA VAL A 726 -72.51 -6.99 11.21
C VAL A 726 -71.17 -7.56 11.71
N GLN A 727 -70.23 -6.64 11.93
CA GLN A 727 -68.82 -6.74 12.30
C GLN A 727 -68.63 -6.30 13.77
N VAL A 728 -67.95 -7.07 14.65
CA VAL A 728 -67.29 -6.57 15.89
C VAL A 728 -66.06 -7.42 16.32
N ASN A 729 -64.90 -6.76 16.29
CA ASN A 729 -63.64 -6.89 17.06
C ASN A 729 -62.97 -8.25 17.36
N GLY A 730 -61.91 -8.54 16.58
CA GLY A 730 -60.81 -9.45 16.92
C GLY A 730 -59.48 -8.72 17.13
N VAL A 731 -59.16 -8.30 18.36
CA VAL A 731 -57.81 -7.77 18.70
C VAL A 731 -57.28 -8.32 20.04
N GLN A 732 -57.91 -9.35 20.65
CA GLN A 732 -57.39 -10.00 21.86
C GLN A 732 -57.16 -11.52 21.72
N VAL A 733 -57.57 -12.12 20.59
CA VAL A 733 -57.40 -13.56 20.32
C VAL A 733 -56.08 -13.86 19.59
N GLU A 734 -55.55 -12.91 18.79
CA GLU A 734 -54.34 -13.12 17.97
C GLU A 734 -53.04 -13.19 18.78
N GLU A 735 -52.90 -12.44 19.89
CA GLU A 735 -51.69 -12.53 20.73
C GLU A 735 -51.60 -13.87 21.47
N LEU A 736 -52.75 -14.41 21.91
CA LEU A 736 -52.81 -15.65 22.70
C LEU A 736 -52.65 -16.90 21.80
N THR A 737 -53.18 -16.85 20.58
CA THR A 737 -52.91 -17.89 19.58
C THR A 737 -51.47 -17.83 19.06
N ALA A 738 -50.89 -16.64 18.88
CA ALA A 738 -49.49 -16.49 18.51
C ALA A 738 -48.54 -17.09 19.58
N LEU A 739 -48.76 -16.79 20.86
CA LEU A 739 -47.98 -17.36 21.98
C LEU A 739 -48.13 -18.90 22.09
N ARG A 740 -49.30 -19.46 21.78
CA ARG A 740 -49.51 -20.92 21.77
C ARG A 740 -48.81 -21.60 20.60
N VAL A 741 -48.84 -21.00 19.41
CA VAL A 741 -48.13 -21.49 18.22
C VAL A 741 -46.62 -21.43 18.45
N GLU A 742 -46.10 -20.34 19.01
CA GLU A 742 -44.69 -20.19 19.35
C GLU A 742 -44.24 -21.27 20.36
N LEU A 743 -45.07 -21.59 21.35
CA LEU A 743 -44.79 -22.67 22.31
C LEU A 743 -44.75 -24.06 21.66
N GLU A 744 -45.63 -24.32 20.70
CA GLU A 744 -45.68 -25.58 19.97
C GLU A 744 -44.49 -25.72 18.99
N GLU A 745 -44.11 -24.63 18.32
CA GLU A 745 -42.89 -24.57 17.50
C GLU A 745 -41.63 -24.83 18.33
N LEU A 746 -41.48 -24.17 19.50
CA LEU A 746 -40.36 -24.42 20.41
C LEU A 746 -40.30 -25.88 20.89
N ARG A 747 -41.45 -26.52 21.15
CA ARG A 747 -41.52 -27.95 21.51
C ARG A 747 -41.03 -28.87 20.40
N THR A 748 -41.42 -28.60 19.16
CA THR A 748 -40.93 -29.39 18.01
C THR A 748 -39.44 -29.24 17.80
N GLN A 749 -38.91 -28.02 17.95
CA GLN A 749 -37.48 -27.74 17.87
C GLN A 749 -36.69 -28.43 18.99
N HIS A 750 -37.16 -28.38 20.24
CA HIS A 750 -36.53 -29.07 21.36
C HIS A 750 -36.46 -30.59 21.13
N THR A 751 -37.53 -31.19 20.59
CA THR A 751 -37.58 -32.62 20.28
C THR A 751 -36.57 -33.00 19.20
N LEU A 752 -36.45 -32.18 18.14
CA LEU A 752 -35.47 -32.38 17.08
C LEU A 752 -34.03 -32.29 17.58
N LEU A 753 -33.72 -31.25 18.38
CA LEU A 753 -32.39 -31.07 18.98
C LEU A 753 -32.02 -32.26 19.88
N GLN A 754 -32.99 -32.80 20.61
CA GLN A 754 -32.78 -33.96 21.46
C GLN A 754 -32.52 -35.25 20.66
N THR A 755 -33.21 -35.45 19.52
CA THR A 755 -32.91 -36.56 18.60
C THR A 755 -31.49 -36.44 18.03
N GLN A 756 -31.11 -35.26 17.54
CA GLN A 756 -29.76 -35.02 16.99
C GLN A 756 -28.67 -35.26 18.04
N LEU A 757 -28.92 -34.92 19.31
CA LEU A 757 -28.00 -35.20 20.41
C LEU A 757 -27.77 -36.71 20.58
N THR A 758 -28.84 -37.51 20.54
CA THR A 758 -28.75 -38.97 20.69
C THR A 758 -28.00 -39.63 19.53
N GLU A 759 -28.19 -39.15 18.29
CA GLU A 759 -27.48 -39.66 17.11
C GLU A 759 -25.97 -39.35 17.16
N LYS A 760 -25.58 -38.16 17.65
CA LYS A 760 -24.16 -37.85 17.82
C LYS A 760 -23.51 -38.69 18.93
N ASP A 761 -24.27 -39.05 19.96
CA ASP A 761 -23.79 -39.91 21.04
C ASP A 761 -23.49 -41.34 20.58
N THR A 762 -24.34 -41.91 19.73
CA THR A 762 -24.11 -43.24 19.15
C THR A 762 -22.90 -43.22 18.21
N LEU A 763 -22.74 -42.17 17.40
CA LEU A 763 -21.60 -42.02 16.48
C LEU A 763 -20.25 -41.88 17.21
N ILE A 764 -20.18 -41.07 18.27
CA ILE A 764 -18.98 -40.92 19.10
C ILE A 764 -18.59 -42.26 19.73
N THR A 765 -19.57 -43.05 20.17
CA THR A 765 -19.33 -44.35 20.81
C THR A 765 -18.79 -45.37 19.80
N SER A 766 -19.32 -45.37 18.57
CA SER A 766 -18.83 -46.22 17.48
C SER A 766 -17.36 -45.89 17.13
N LEU A 767 -17.04 -44.61 16.89
CA LEU A 767 -15.69 -44.17 16.51
C LEU A 767 -14.64 -44.45 17.60
N LYS A 768 -15.02 -44.32 18.88
CA LYS A 768 -14.14 -44.69 20.00
C LYS A 768 -13.83 -46.18 20.05
N SER A 769 -14.77 -47.04 19.66
CA SER A 769 -14.54 -48.49 19.60
C SER A 769 -13.60 -48.88 18.45
N GLU A 770 -13.76 -48.23 17.29
CA GLU A 770 -12.92 -48.45 16.09
C GLU A 770 -11.47 -47.97 16.27
N GLY A 771 -11.23 -46.89 17.02
CA GLY A 771 -9.88 -46.38 17.31
C GLY A 771 -9.04 -47.26 18.25
N SER A 772 -9.65 -48.21 18.98
CA SER A 772 -8.95 -49.05 19.97
C SER A 772 -8.10 -50.17 19.36
N ALA A 773 -8.50 -50.70 18.21
CA ALA A 773 -7.78 -51.76 17.48
C ALA A 773 -6.44 -51.29 16.87
N PRO A 774 -6.38 -50.19 16.08
CA PRO A 774 -5.12 -49.70 15.51
C PRO A 774 -4.11 -49.22 16.58
N ALA A 775 -4.56 -48.78 17.76
CA ALA A 775 -3.68 -48.44 18.88
C ALA A 775 -2.90 -49.66 19.43
N SER A 776 -3.56 -50.82 19.50
CA SER A 776 -2.95 -52.08 19.94
C SER A 776 -1.89 -52.57 18.94
N ASP A 777 -2.20 -52.50 17.64
CA ASP A 777 -1.29 -52.94 16.59
C ASP A 777 -0.10 -51.99 16.38
N ASN A 778 -0.30 -50.68 16.53
CA ASN A 778 0.78 -49.70 16.59
C ASN A 778 1.77 -50.00 17.73
N THR A 779 1.25 -50.40 18.91
CA THR A 779 2.08 -50.77 20.07
C THR A 779 2.91 -52.04 19.83
N LYS A 780 2.39 -53.02 19.08
CA LYS A 780 3.13 -54.23 18.70
C LYS A 780 4.24 -53.91 17.70
N LEU A 781 3.92 -53.16 16.64
CA LEU A 781 4.88 -52.69 15.64
C LEU A 781 6.01 -51.86 16.25
N LEU A 782 5.72 -51.05 17.27
CA LEU A 782 6.74 -50.27 17.99
C LEU A 782 7.78 -51.16 18.68
N LYS A 783 7.35 -52.27 19.31
CA LYS A 783 8.26 -53.23 19.95
C LYS A 783 9.10 -53.98 18.92
N GLU A 784 8.53 -54.30 17.77
CA GLU A 784 9.21 -55.03 16.68
C GLU A 784 10.26 -54.16 15.98
N VAL A 785 9.95 -52.89 15.70
CA VAL A 785 10.91 -51.92 15.16
C VAL A 785 12.09 -51.70 16.11
N GLU A 786 11.84 -51.62 17.42
CA GLU A 786 12.91 -51.43 18.40
C GLU A 786 13.82 -52.66 18.51
N ALA A 787 13.25 -53.87 18.48
CA ALA A 787 14.02 -55.11 18.46
C ALA A 787 14.92 -55.23 17.21
N LEU A 788 14.39 -54.91 16.03
CA LEU A 788 15.14 -54.92 14.77
C LEU A 788 16.23 -53.85 14.74
N ARG A 789 16.00 -52.66 15.30
CA ARG A 789 17.03 -51.60 15.43
C ARG A 789 18.21 -52.04 16.28
N VAL A 790 17.94 -52.70 17.41
CA VAL A 790 19.00 -53.25 18.28
C VAL A 790 19.80 -54.32 17.55
N GLN A 791 19.13 -55.18 16.76
CA GLN A 791 19.79 -56.21 15.96
C GLN A 791 20.70 -55.61 14.86
N VAL A 792 20.23 -54.57 14.16
CA VAL A 792 21.02 -53.84 13.15
C VAL A 792 22.24 -53.17 13.78
N GLN A 793 22.10 -52.55 14.96
CA GLN A 793 23.24 -51.93 15.67
C GLN A 793 24.30 -52.96 16.07
N SER A 794 23.88 -54.14 16.54
CA SER A 794 24.78 -55.25 16.88
C SER A 794 25.57 -55.73 15.65
N GLN A 795 24.89 -55.97 14.52
CA GLN A 795 25.57 -56.40 13.29
C GLN A 795 26.49 -55.32 12.72
N GLN A 796 26.12 -54.04 12.82
CA GLN A 796 26.97 -52.93 12.38
C GLN A 796 28.27 -52.82 13.20
N ALA A 797 28.22 -53.14 14.49
CA ALA A 797 29.39 -53.22 15.35
C ALA A 797 30.30 -54.40 14.95
N GLU A 798 29.73 -55.57 14.64
CA GLU A 798 30.47 -56.74 14.17
C GLU A 798 31.15 -56.49 12.81
N ILE A 799 30.44 -55.86 11.85
CA ILE A 799 31.01 -55.43 10.56
C ILE A 799 32.19 -54.49 10.78
N SER A 800 32.09 -53.53 11.70
CA SER A 800 33.16 -52.59 12.01
C SER A 800 34.40 -53.31 12.57
N GLN A 801 34.19 -54.32 13.43
CA GLN A 801 35.28 -55.15 13.95
C GLN A 801 35.96 -55.95 12.83
N LEU A 802 35.19 -56.62 11.97
CA LEU A 802 35.72 -57.39 10.84
C LEU A 802 36.45 -56.51 9.81
N GLN A 803 35.99 -55.27 9.56
CA GLN A 803 36.71 -54.30 8.72
C GLN A 803 38.07 -53.93 9.32
N THR A 804 38.13 -53.79 10.64
CA THR A 804 39.37 -53.49 11.36
C THR A 804 40.34 -54.66 11.27
N GLU A 805 39.87 -55.89 11.49
CA GLU A 805 40.65 -57.12 11.32
C GLU A 805 41.18 -57.27 9.89
N ARG A 806 40.33 -57.04 8.87
CA ARG A 806 40.74 -57.02 7.46
C ARG A 806 41.87 -56.01 7.21
N HIS A 807 41.74 -54.79 7.71
CA HIS A 807 42.79 -53.77 7.54
C HIS A 807 44.10 -54.15 8.22
N THR A 808 44.06 -54.81 9.38
CA THR A 808 45.27 -55.29 10.06
C THR A 808 45.95 -56.43 9.29
N LEU A 809 45.17 -57.37 8.74
CA LEU A 809 45.70 -58.46 7.90
C LEU A 809 46.28 -57.94 6.58
N GLN A 810 45.59 -57.01 5.90
CA GLN A 810 46.10 -56.38 4.68
C GLN A 810 47.43 -55.66 4.92
N ARG A 811 47.58 -54.95 6.04
CA ARG A 811 48.84 -54.27 6.41
C ARG A 811 49.97 -55.28 6.66
N ARG A 812 49.69 -56.41 7.31
CA ARG A 812 50.66 -57.50 7.53
C ARG A 812 51.15 -58.12 6.23
N ILE A 813 50.24 -58.35 5.28
CA ILE A 813 50.58 -58.88 3.95
C ILE A 813 51.45 -57.88 3.17
N GLN A 814 51.20 -56.57 3.27
CA GLN A 814 52.02 -55.54 2.61
C GLN A 814 53.42 -55.35 3.20
N THR A 815 53.60 -55.55 4.52
CA THR A 815 54.92 -55.41 5.18
C THR A 815 55.86 -56.59 4.93
N THR A 816 55.34 -57.71 4.40
CA THR A 816 56.11 -58.92 4.12
C THR A 816 56.36 -58.97 2.61
N SER A 817 57.59 -58.71 2.17
CA SER A 817 57.98 -58.52 0.76
C SER A 817 57.55 -59.67 -0.18
N GLY A 818 56.33 -59.60 -0.72
CA GLY A 818 55.84 -60.42 -1.83
C GLY A 818 55.65 -61.92 -1.56
N SER A 819 56.07 -62.45 -0.42
CA SER A 819 55.80 -63.83 0.03
C SER A 819 54.91 -63.81 1.27
N GLY A 820 53.66 -63.36 1.12
CA GLY A 820 52.63 -63.63 2.12
C GLY A 820 52.47 -65.15 2.24
N SER A 821 52.40 -65.67 3.48
CA SER A 821 52.05 -67.07 3.69
C SER A 821 50.75 -67.36 2.94
N GLU A 822 50.71 -68.43 2.14
CA GLU A 822 49.51 -68.84 1.38
C GLU A 822 48.27 -68.93 2.30
N ALA A 823 48.49 -69.25 3.59
CA ALA A 823 47.46 -69.26 4.63
C ALA A 823 46.90 -67.87 5.02
N GLU A 824 47.67 -66.78 4.90
CA GLU A 824 47.21 -65.42 5.21
C GLU A 824 46.36 -64.83 4.07
N ILE A 825 46.68 -65.18 2.82
CA ILE A 825 45.89 -64.79 1.64
C ILE A 825 44.54 -65.50 1.65
N VAL A 826 44.50 -66.80 1.99
CA VAL A 826 43.24 -67.55 2.13
C VAL A 826 42.37 -66.96 3.24
N LYS A 827 42.95 -66.65 4.41
CA LYS A 827 42.22 -65.99 5.53
C LYS A 827 41.65 -64.62 5.15
N LEU A 828 42.36 -63.84 4.34
CA LEU A 828 41.86 -62.55 3.86
C LEU A 828 40.63 -62.74 2.96
N GLY A 829 40.66 -63.73 2.06
CA GLY A 829 39.51 -64.08 1.21
C GLY A 829 38.29 -64.56 2.01
N GLU A 830 38.49 -65.38 3.05
CA GLU A 830 37.43 -65.82 3.96
C GLU A 830 36.81 -64.65 4.74
N LEU A 831 37.66 -63.71 5.22
CA LEU A 831 37.23 -62.49 5.90
C LEU A 831 36.44 -61.56 4.97
N GLU A 832 36.88 -61.39 3.72
CA GLU A 832 36.17 -60.57 2.71
C GLU A 832 34.82 -61.17 2.34
N GLN A 833 34.73 -62.49 2.18
CA GLN A 833 33.46 -63.18 1.94
C GLN A 833 32.50 -63.01 3.12
N ARG A 834 32.99 -63.20 4.36
CA ARG A 834 32.18 -63.04 5.58
C ARG A 834 31.69 -61.60 5.79
N LEU A 835 32.55 -60.62 5.49
CA LEU A 835 32.19 -59.20 5.52
C LEU A 835 31.09 -58.89 4.49
N SER A 836 31.21 -59.42 3.28
CA SER A 836 30.22 -59.26 2.22
C SER A 836 28.86 -59.86 2.61
N THR A 837 28.84 -61.05 3.23
CA THR A 837 27.60 -61.69 3.66
C THR A 837 26.91 -60.94 4.80
N GLN A 838 27.66 -60.51 5.82
CA GLN A 838 27.07 -59.73 6.92
C GLN A 838 26.60 -58.36 6.47
N THR A 839 27.34 -57.68 5.58
CA THR A 839 26.93 -56.38 5.05
C THR A 839 25.61 -56.47 4.26
N ALA A 840 25.42 -57.54 3.48
CA ALA A 840 24.17 -57.77 2.76
C ALA A 840 22.99 -58.06 3.70
N GLU A 841 23.22 -58.83 4.77
CA GLU A 841 22.19 -59.14 5.77
C GLU A 841 21.77 -57.89 6.58
N THR A 842 22.73 -57.06 6.99
CA THR A 842 22.45 -55.81 7.70
C THR A 842 21.68 -54.82 6.81
N HIS A 843 21.98 -54.75 5.51
CA HIS A 843 21.21 -53.94 4.57
C HIS A 843 19.75 -54.42 4.45
N ARG A 844 19.51 -55.74 4.42
CA ARG A 844 18.16 -56.30 4.40
C ARG A 844 17.36 -55.93 5.66
N LEU A 845 17.98 -56.07 6.84
CA LEU A 845 17.34 -55.70 8.11
C LEU A 845 17.08 -54.18 8.20
N GLN A 846 17.94 -53.34 7.63
CA GLN A 846 17.71 -51.89 7.55
C GLN A 846 16.49 -51.55 6.69
N GLU A 847 16.26 -52.30 5.60
CA GLU A 847 15.10 -52.14 4.73
C GLU A 847 13.80 -52.59 5.43
N GLU A 848 13.84 -53.68 6.19
CA GLU A 848 12.72 -54.14 7.03
C GLU A 848 12.37 -53.12 8.13
N VAL A 849 13.38 -52.55 8.82
CA VAL A 849 13.17 -51.47 9.81
C VAL A 849 12.51 -50.26 9.18
N ARG A 850 12.93 -49.89 7.96
CA ARG A 850 12.35 -48.76 7.23
C ARG A 850 10.87 -49.00 6.90
N SER A 851 10.56 -50.15 6.31
CA SER A 851 9.18 -50.54 5.95
C SER A 851 8.23 -50.53 7.16
N HIS A 852 8.64 -51.16 8.28
CA HIS A 852 7.82 -51.17 9.49
C HIS A 852 7.70 -49.78 10.14
N SER A 853 8.72 -48.93 10.05
CA SER A 853 8.64 -47.55 10.54
C SER A 853 7.69 -46.67 9.73
N GLU A 854 7.65 -46.86 8.40
CA GLU A 854 6.73 -46.15 7.49
C GLU A 854 5.27 -46.59 7.74
N SER A 855 5.03 -47.89 7.90
CA SER A 855 3.70 -48.42 8.28
C SER A 855 3.22 -47.92 9.64
N ARG A 856 4.13 -47.74 10.60
CA ARG A 856 3.81 -47.19 11.93
C ARG A 856 3.40 -45.72 11.85
N ALA A 857 4.13 -44.92 11.08
CA ALA A 857 3.82 -43.50 10.89
C ALA A 857 2.44 -43.29 10.26
N GLN A 858 2.04 -44.18 9.33
CA GLN A 858 0.72 -44.16 8.72
C GLN A 858 -0.40 -44.46 9.74
N LEU A 859 -0.25 -45.51 10.55
CA LEU A 859 -1.21 -45.84 11.61
C LEU A 859 -1.31 -44.75 12.70
N GLU A 860 -0.19 -44.08 13.02
CA GLU A 860 -0.17 -42.98 13.98
C GLU A 860 -0.92 -41.75 13.46
N LYS A 861 -0.82 -41.49 12.15
CA LYS A 861 -1.57 -40.44 11.46
C LYS A 861 -3.08 -40.73 11.46
N GLU A 862 -3.48 -41.95 11.10
CA GLU A 862 -4.89 -42.37 11.10
C GLU A 862 -5.51 -42.32 12.51
N LEU A 863 -4.74 -42.68 13.54
CA LEU A 863 -5.17 -42.58 14.94
C LEU A 863 -5.34 -41.11 15.39
N ALA A 864 -4.45 -40.22 14.96
CA ALA A 864 -4.53 -38.79 15.28
C ALA A 864 -5.75 -38.14 14.61
N GLU A 865 -6.03 -38.49 13.35
CA GLU A 865 -7.20 -38.03 12.60
C GLU A 865 -8.51 -38.51 13.27
N ALA A 866 -8.61 -39.79 13.62
CA ALA A 866 -9.79 -40.34 14.31
C ALA A 866 -10.03 -39.68 15.68
N ASN A 867 -8.97 -39.46 16.48
CA ASN A 867 -9.08 -38.78 17.78
C ASN A 867 -9.49 -37.31 17.64
N SER A 868 -9.02 -36.63 16.60
CA SER A 868 -9.45 -35.25 16.29
C SER A 868 -10.94 -35.19 15.95
N THR A 869 -11.43 -36.11 15.10
CA THR A 869 -12.86 -36.18 14.77
C THR A 869 -13.72 -36.45 16.01
N VAL A 870 -13.28 -37.35 16.90
CA VAL A 870 -13.99 -37.61 18.16
C VAL A 870 -14.05 -36.37 19.06
N ALA A 871 -12.95 -35.59 19.15
CA ALA A 871 -12.93 -34.36 19.95
C ALA A 871 -13.85 -33.26 19.39
N ILE A 872 -13.92 -33.13 18.06
CA ILE A 872 -14.84 -32.22 17.37
C ILE A 872 -16.29 -32.60 17.69
N LEU A 873 -16.65 -33.87 17.48
CA LEU A 873 -18.00 -34.38 17.75
C LEU A 873 -18.38 -34.23 19.24
N GLN A 874 -17.44 -34.41 20.17
CA GLN A 874 -17.68 -34.17 21.60
C GLN A 874 -17.97 -32.70 21.91
N THR A 875 -17.27 -31.77 21.26
CA THR A 875 -17.49 -30.33 21.43
C THR A 875 -18.86 -29.93 20.88
N GLU A 876 -19.22 -30.44 19.71
CA GLU A 876 -20.56 -30.22 19.12
C GLU A 876 -21.66 -30.81 20.01
N LYS A 877 -21.45 -32.00 20.60
CA LYS A 877 -22.37 -32.57 21.58
C LYS A 877 -22.58 -31.63 22.76
N THR A 878 -21.52 -31.06 23.33
CA THR A 878 -21.65 -30.14 24.48
C THR A 878 -22.42 -28.87 24.13
N LYS A 879 -22.26 -28.35 22.90
CA LYS A 879 -23.04 -27.21 22.42
C LYS A 879 -24.53 -27.56 22.27
N LEU A 880 -24.84 -28.68 21.63
CA LEU A 880 -26.23 -29.16 21.51
C LEU A 880 -26.87 -29.43 22.88
N GLN A 881 -26.12 -29.93 23.87
CA GLN A 881 -26.63 -30.09 25.25
C GLN A 881 -27.01 -28.75 25.89
N GLN A 882 -26.21 -27.71 25.64
CA GLN A 882 -26.49 -26.38 26.13
C GLN A 882 -27.73 -25.78 25.44
N GLU A 883 -27.83 -25.89 24.12
CA GLU A 883 -28.99 -25.41 23.35
C GLU A 883 -30.30 -26.09 23.76
N VAL A 884 -30.29 -27.40 24.01
CA VAL A 884 -31.45 -28.13 24.55
C VAL A 884 -31.84 -27.59 25.93
N SER A 885 -30.85 -27.30 26.79
CA SER A 885 -31.12 -26.72 28.12
C SER A 885 -31.67 -25.30 28.07
N GLU A 886 -31.21 -24.49 27.13
CA GLU A 886 -31.66 -23.11 26.93
C GLU A 886 -33.07 -23.08 26.35
N SER A 887 -33.34 -23.87 25.31
CA SER A 887 -34.67 -24.01 24.71
C SER A 887 -35.71 -24.50 25.73
N LYS A 888 -35.35 -25.44 26.60
CA LYS A 888 -36.23 -25.89 27.69
C LYS A 888 -36.58 -24.76 28.66
N LYS A 889 -35.60 -23.91 28.98
CA LYS A 889 -35.80 -22.77 29.87
C LYS A 889 -36.71 -21.71 29.25
N GLU A 890 -36.54 -21.43 27.96
CA GLU A 890 -37.42 -20.53 27.22
C GLU A 890 -38.86 -21.05 27.16
N GLN A 891 -39.03 -22.36 26.99
CA GLN A 891 -40.35 -22.99 27.04
C GLN A 891 -41.01 -22.82 28.44
N ASP A 892 -40.24 -22.98 29.51
CA ASP A 892 -40.72 -22.80 30.89
C ASP A 892 -41.09 -21.32 31.16
N ASP A 893 -40.30 -20.36 30.66
CA ASP A 893 -40.57 -18.93 30.80
C ASP A 893 -41.83 -18.50 30.02
N LEU A 894 -42.07 -19.06 28.83
CA LEU A 894 -43.28 -18.78 28.03
C LEU A 894 -44.55 -19.32 28.69
N LEU A 895 -44.46 -20.49 29.34
CA LEU A 895 -45.57 -21.06 30.13
C LEU A 895 -45.97 -20.14 31.30
N VAL A 896 -45.00 -19.50 31.95
CA VAL A 896 -45.26 -18.52 33.02
C VAL A 896 -45.97 -17.29 32.47
N LEU A 897 -45.54 -16.78 31.31
CA LEU A 897 -46.18 -15.64 30.63
C LEU A 897 -47.63 -15.92 30.23
N LEU A 898 -47.91 -17.13 29.72
CA LEU A 898 -49.28 -17.56 29.40
C LEU A 898 -50.16 -17.61 30.66
N ALA A 899 -49.65 -18.16 31.77
CA ALA A 899 -50.38 -18.21 33.03
C ALA A 899 -50.69 -16.80 33.59
N ASP A 900 -49.73 -15.86 33.50
CA ASP A 900 -49.93 -14.46 33.90
C ASP A 900 -50.96 -13.75 33.00
N GLN A 901 -50.98 -14.04 31.70
CA GLN A 901 -52.00 -13.53 30.77
C GLN A 901 -53.40 -14.06 31.09
N ASP A 902 -53.53 -15.36 31.33
CA ASP A 902 -54.80 -15.98 31.71
C ASP A 902 -55.36 -15.38 33.01
N GLN A 903 -54.50 -15.14 34.00
CA GLN A 903 -54.90 -14.48 35.25
C GLN A 903 -55.34 -13.02 35.03
N LYS A 904 -54.70 -12.32 34.08
CA LYS A 904 -55.08 -10.95 33.69
C LYS A 904 -56.42 -10.93 32.96
N ILE A 905 -56.67 -11.87 32.04
CA ILE A 905 -57.95 -12.05 31.36
C ILE A 905 -59.05 -12.36 32.38
N PHE A 906 -58.80 -13.26 33.33
CA PHE A 906 -59.73 -13.55 34.42
C PHE A 906 -60.09 -12.29 35.23
N SER A 907 -59.09 -11.47 35.58
CA SER A 907 -59.32 -10.21 36.31
C SER A 907 -60.15 -9.20 35.51
N LEU A 908 -59.95 -9.13 34.19
CA LEU A 908 -60.69 -8.27 33.29
C LEU A 908 -62.14 -8.76 33.11
N LYS A 909 -62.34 -10.08 32.93
CA LYS A 909 -63.68 -10.70 32.91
C LYS A 909 -64.43 -10.40 34.22
N GLN A 910 -63.78 -10.54 35.37
CA GLN A 910 -64.41 -10.21 36.66
C GLN A 910 -64.78 -8.72 36.79
N ARG A 911 -63.95 -7.83 36.24
CA ARG A 911 -64.20 -6.38 36.24
C ARG A 911 -65.34 -5.98 35.30
N LEU A 912 -65.46 -6.63 34.15
CA LEU A 912 -66.59 -6.48 33.21
C LEU A 912 -67.91 -7.01 33.81
N LYS A 913 -67.87 -8.13 34.53
CA LYS A 913 -69.02 -8.67 35.27
C LYS A 913 -69.50 -7.70 36.36
N ASN A 914 -68.57 -7.03 37.05
CA ASN A 914 -68.89 -5.98 38.03
C ASN A 914 -69.46 -4.69 37.41
N LEU A 915 -69.26 -4.47 36.10
CA LEU A 915 -69.79 -3.32 35.35
C LEU A 915 -71.17 -3.60 34.71
N GLY A 916 -71.73 -4.79 34.91
CA GLY A 916 -73.09 -5.14 34.47
C GLY A 916 -73.18 -5.71 33.05
N GLU A 917 -72.06 -6.05 32.43
CA GLU A 917 -72.05 -6.76 31.14
C GLU A 917 -72.11 -8.28 31.33
N THR A 918 -72.91 -8.95 30.50
CA THR A 918 -73.00 -10.42 30.41
C THR A 918 -71.79 -10.96 29.67
N ILE A 919 -70.97 -11.76 30.36
CA ILE A 919 -69.86 -12.50 29.76
C ILE A 919 -70.32 -13.95 29.62
N GLU A 920 -70.32 -14.46 28.39
CA GLU A 920 -70.51 -15.88 28.09
C GLU A 920 -69.24 -16.62 28.53
N ASP A 921 -69.38 -17.58 29.45
CA ASP A 921 -68.28 -18.44 29.88
C ASP A 921 -68.05 -19.50 28.79
N GLU A 922 -66.81 -19.63 28.29
CA GLU A 922 -66.44 -20.52 27.17
C GLU A 922 -66.57 -22.02 27.50
N ASP A 923 -66.81 -22.40 28.75
CA ASP A 923 -66.96 -23.79 29.17
C ASP A 923 -68.28 -24.46 28.68
N ASP A 924 -69.20 -23.72 28.04
CA ASP A 924 -70.50 -24.22 27.57
C ASP A 924 -70.55 -24.56 26.05
N LEU A 925 -69.44 -24.43 25.30
CA LEU A 925 -69.44 -24.62 23.83
C LEU A 925 -68.88 -25.96 23.32
N ASP A 926 -68.14 -26.73 24.12
CA ASP A 926 -67.57 -28.02 23.68
C ASP A 926 -68.46 -29.25 24.00
N ALA A 927 -69.66 -29.05 24.54
CA ALA A 927 -70.60 -30.13 24.87
C ALA A 927 -71.55 -30.54 23.72
N ARG A 928 -71.25 -30.18 22.47
CA ARG A 928 -72.09 -30.48 21.29
C ARG A 928 -71.29 -30.88 20.04
N ASP A 929 -70.56 -31.98 20.14
CA ASP A 929 -70.53 -32.98 19.05
C ASP A 929 -70.18 -34.35 19.67
N GLN A 930 -71.24 -35.05 20.05
CA GLN A 930 -71.22 -36.45 20.42
C GLN A 930 -71.37 -37.31 19.15
N SER A 931 -70.72 -38.48 19.22
CA SER A 931 -71.19 -39.77 18.69
C SER A 931 -71.40 -39.94 17.18
N ASP A 932 -70.55 -40.77 16.57
CA ASP A 932 -70.96 -41.92 15.76
C ASP A 932 -69.89 -43.05 15.89
N GLU A 933 -70.31 -44.17 16.51
CA GLU A 933 -69.99 -45.61 16.23
C GLU A 933 -68.52 -46.09 16.48
N GLU A 934 -68.11 -47.01 17.40
CA GLU A 934 -68.63 -48.32 17.90
C GLU A 934 -69.16 -49.20 16.75
N GLU A 935 -68.65 -50.36 16.33
CA GLU A 935 -68.12 -51.59 16.98
C GLU A 935 -67.45 -52.48 15.89
N GLU A 936 -66.51 -53.37 16.26
CA GLU A 936 -66.53 -54.85 16.07
C GLU A 936 -65.42 -55.25 15.05
N GLU A 937 -64.55 -56.25 15.22
CA GLU A 937 -64.53 -57.63 15.75
C GLU A 937 -63.03 -57.97 16.01
N ASP A 938 -62.59 -59.03 16.68
CA ASP A 938 -63.01 -59.91 17.77
C ASP A 938 -61.89 -60.97 17.86
N ASP A 939 -61.91 -61.71 18.97
CA ASP A 939 -61.48 -63.12 19.10
C ASP A 939 -59.99 -63.48 19.23
N ASP A 940 -59.67 -63.80 20.50
CA ASP A 940 -59.44 -65.18 20.97
C ASP A 940 -58.01 -65.64 21.30
N ASP A 941 -57.91 -66.01 22.59
CA ASP A 941 -57.36 -67.26 23.11
C ASP A 941 -55.85 -67.51 22.99
N GLU A 942 -55.19 -68.17 23.93
CA GLU A 942 -55.36 -68.57 25.32
C GLU A 942 -53.98 -69.20 25.63
N ASP A 943 -53.67 -69.32 26.92
CA ASP A 943 -52.72 -70.29 27.47
C ASP A 943 -51.22 -70.16 27.16
N ASP A 944 -50.32 -70.62 28.02
CA ASP A 944 -50.25 -70.87 29.45
C ASP A 944 -48.79 -71.35 29.63
N ASP A 945 -48.31 -71.24 30.85
CA ASP A 945 -47.28 -72.09 31.45
C ASP A 945 -45.80 -71.99 31.03
N GLY A 946 -45.00 -71.93 32.10
CA GLY A 946 -43.83 -72.79 32.22
C GLY A 946 -42.50 -72.03 32.31
N GLU A 947 -42.18 -71.41 33.45
CA GLU A 947 -41.40 -71.98 34.56
C GLU A 947 -39.93 -72.35 34.30
N THR A 948 -39.18 -72.14 35.39
CA THR A 948 -37.85 -72.68 35.78
C THR A 948 -36.63 -71.88 35.31
N GLY A 949 -35.76 -71.41 36.21
CA GLY A 949 -35.71 -71.51 37.67
C GLY A 949 -34.49 -70.78 38.23
#